data_AF-A0A9D4NUZ0-F1
#
_entry.id   AF-A0A9D4NUZ0-F1
#
_cell.length_a   1.000
_cell.length_b   1.000
_cell.length_c   1.000
_cell.angle_alpha   90.00
_cell.angle_beta   90.00
_cell.angle_gamma   90.00
#
_symmetry.space_group_name_H-M   'P 1'
#
loop_
_entity.id
_entity.type
_entity.pdbx_description
1 polymer ?
#
loop_
_entity_poly.entity_id
_entity_poly.type
_entity_poly.pdbx_seq_one_letter_code
_entity_poly.pdbx_strand_id
1 'polypeptide(L)'
;MSSSSGKKYDFSGKVALVTGSSSGIGAAIAVQFAQYGAKLTITGRDGAALESVAKKIEIESGHQPLQIVGDLLDQSLPAKLINETVSKFGRLDFLVNNAGGSTAHRELNDEKLMEAFDKVFALNVRAVLQLSQLAAIHLEKSKGNIINISSIVSMKPYGHVYSSSKAALDMITKTLAKELGLKGVRVNSINPGPVATGFLRSVGMSATAYTDLADTMINHTLLKFLAQPDEIANLASFLASDDARNMTGSIVVSDTGSLLKFFSPAEKNNKTATTNRDEWDTPDYPNPISYIPHNNYTVSNQNHYDDEFKPDLSSEFKPDDNVKKSHYRHLLDIKCQSMPMPSYLLIDLELENNYGYESRPSKQKLLSFFHEFNEFNDKMFKNGINILLLPILSIDWTVFITKSNQDQSGEEFYFHCIEQSCRELIPLLKSDIKLQYDCISHYKYSNMAMIIINTMAQIEKEMTTKLPNDYLNMSLLTSTINHNSHLVHVIFDCRLSREAIFEKRRKFINHIVSIRLNGDANSDSYLLNIGYIANSVWDIPRRHSTGRLFFSVIMTSSFHQKLSRFSNKEWIIKPLFYLRPAVRLIETLAYLEQYRSQSFQSLIRLDPNLCHNQNKIMTLACKPLHNQKQYNEKQQAAIVAACDLINLSTSTLRILMVQGPPGTGKTHILLGIIRNIMADSITKFQMVPFRIMICAPSNGAIDEIGLRIASEKTQLLHGRLIKMVRIGMKSRMHTDLVQYELETMIDAVLGEEEKKLGYKRASVRQEIISNADIILTTLSSCQNSALDIFRSTKQETIRISNNVINCLIIDEASQCIEPEILMPLVYESITKVIMIGDPLQLPATVISSTAKNANYGRSLFERFDTYFSDIKSDKQSPIIRLTQQFRMHKDICSFPSKQFYNSTLETANGSGFHTSVTINPYFIFDILDSQESSSQSSKSNPTEVMFICKLFRQILDKICYKPWQPLPASIGIITFYQEQKQALIAELSEQFSSELVNIIKIDTVDAFQGQECDIVILSCVRAPDDKGRFGSIGFVRSQQRMNVALTRARCLLCVCLHSRTFSRAPIWKQMLLDAEQRNRLFSVSSKIQDSALKSMLV
;
A
#
# COMPACT_ATOMS: atom_id res chain seq x y z
N MET A 1 -21.82 27.32 -59.09
CA MET A 1 -20.71 28.19 -58.66
C MET A 1 -19.47 27.32 -58.57
N SER A 2 -18.39 27.74 -59.22
CA SER A 2 -17.23 26.95 -59.63
C SER A 2 -16.38 26.38 -58.49
N SER A 3 -15.91 25.16 -58.71
CA SER A 3 -14.85 24.36 -58.05
C SER A 3 -13.93 25.04 -57.01
N SER A 4 -13.88 24.49 -55.80
CA SER A 4 -12.67 24.50 -54.98
C SER A 4 -12.23 23.05 -54.72
N SER A 5 -10.98 22.76 -55.09
CA SER A 5 -10.29 21.49 -54.86
C SER A 5 -10.33 21.11 -53.37
N GLY A 6 -10.59 19.83 -53.07
CA GLY A 6 -10.77 19.33 -51.70
C GLY A 6 -9.52 19.42 -50.85
N LYS A 7 -9.22 20.61 -50.31
CA LYS A 7 -8.17 20.86 -49.32
C LYS A 7 -8.63 20.36 -47.94
N LYS A 8 -7.75 19.67 -47.20
CA LYS A 8 -8.06 19.10 -45.88
C LYS A 8 -8.42 20.18 -44.84
N TYR A 9 -7.77 21.34 -44.89
CA TYR A 9 -8.11 22.51 -44.10
C TYR A 9 -8.21 23.74 -45.01
N ASP A 10 -8.99 24.73 -44.58
CA ASP A 10 -9.09 26.03 -45.25
C ASP A 10 -8.42 27.12 -44.42
N PHE A 11 -7.26 27.56 -44.88
CA PHE A 11 -6.52 28.70 -44.33
C PHE A 11 -6.61 29.94 -45.24
N SER A 12 -7.57 29.97 -46.16
CA SER A 12 -7.81 31.12 -47.02
C SER A 12 -8.05 32.38 -46.18
N GLY A 13 -7.29 33.43 -46.48
CA GLY A 13 -7.36 34.70 -45.75
C GLY A 13 -6.63 34.71 -44.40
N LYS A 14 -5.98 33.62 -44.00
CA LYS A 14 -5.12 33.55 -42.81
C LYS A 14 -3.67 33.91 -43.16
N VAL A 15 -2.95 34.48 -42.20
CA VAL A 15 -1.53 34.85 -42.34
C VAL A 15 -0.68 34.07 -41.36
N ALA A 16 0.38 33.42 -41.86
CA ALA A 16 1.30 32.63 -41.07
C ALA A 16 2.73 33.17 -41.12
N LEU A 17 3.41 33.23 -39.98
CA LEU A 17 4.85 33.45 -39.88
C LEU A 17 5.52 32.15 -39.43
N VAL A 18 6.39 31.60 -40.27
CA VAL A 18 7.12 30.35 -39.97
C VAL A 18 8.62 30.63 -39.93
N THR A 19 9.27 30.31 -38.80
CA THR A 19 10.71 30.50 -38.61
C THR A 19 11.51 29.24 -38.95
N GLY A 20 12.75 29.42 -39.45
CA GLY A 20 13.59 28.28 -39.83
C GLY A 20 13.05 27.56 -41.06
N SER A 21 12.50 28.33 -42.01
CA SER A 21 11.71 27.82 -43.14
C SER A 21 12.53 27.51 -44.38
N SER A 22 13.86 27.62 -44.32
CA SER A 22 14.74 27.33 -45.45
C SER A 22 14.94 25.83 -45.70
N SER A 23 14.59 24.95 -44.74
CA SER A 23 14.69 23.49 -44.90
C SER A 23 13.89 22.72 -43.84
N GLY A 24 13.77 21.39 -44.02
CA GLY A 24 13.23 20.47 -43.02
C GLY A 24 11.79 20.77 -42.59
N ILE A 25 11.51 20.64 -41.29
CA ILE A 25 10.17 20.79 -40.70
C ILE A 25 9.55 22.16 -41.02
N GLY A 26 10.32 23.25 -40.88
CA GLY A 26 9.81 24.60 -41.15
C GLY A 26 9.40 24.82 -42.60
N ALA A 27 10.19 24.30 -43.55
CA ALA A 27 9.85 24.37 -44.98
C ALA A 27 8.59 23.57 -45.30
N ALA A 28 8.45 22.36 -44.75
CA ALA A 28 7.27 21.52 -44.94
C ALA A 28 6.00 22.17 -44.37
N ILE A 29 6.07 22.75 -43.17
CA ILE A 29 4.95 23.51 -42.57
C ILE A 29 4.57 24.70 -43.46
N ALA A 30 5.55 25.47 -43.93
CA ALA A 30 5.29 26.65 -44.76
C ALA A 30 4.63 26.29 -46.09
N VAL A 31 5.13 25.27 -46.79
CA VAL A 31 4.55 24.77 -48.05
C VAL A 31 3.14 24.22 -47.82
N GLN A 32 2.92 23.45 -46.75
CA GLN A 32 1.60 22.88 -46.49
C GLN A 32 0.57 23.95 -46.07
N PHE A 33 0.98 24.97 -45.31
CA PHE A 33 0.10 26.10 -45.00
C PHE A 33 -0.27 26.88 -46.27
N ALA A 34 0.65 26.98 -47.24
CA ALA A 34 0.40 27.57 -48.56
C ALA A 34 -0.62 26.73 -49.36
N GLN A 35 -0.45 25.40 -49.37
CA GLN A 35 -1.40 24.47 -49.96
C GLN A 35 -2.81 24.66 -49.40
N TYR A 36 -2.95 24.96 -48.10
CA TYR A 36 -4.23 25.27 -47.47
C TYR A 36 -4.70 26.73 -47.65
N GLY A 37 -3.96 27.58 -48.36
CA GLY A 37 -4.38 28.94 -48.74
C GLY A 37 -3.90 30.06 -47.82
N ALA A 38 -3.01 29.78 -46.86
CA ALA A 38 -2.43 30.80 -46.00
C ALA A 38 -1.45 31.70 -46.77
N LYS A 39 -1.45 33.00 -46.46
CA LYS A 39 -0.37 33.91 -46.86
C LYS A 39 0.78 33.78 -45.87
N LEU A 40 2.02 33.74 -46.36
CA LEU A 40 3.17 33.38 -45.53
C LEU A 40 4.23 34.47 -45.46
N THR A 41 4.79 34.64 -44.26
CA THR A 41 6.13 35.18 -44.06
C THR A 41 7.05 34.02 -43.69
N ILE A 42 8.19 33.92 -44.39
CA ILE A 42 9.20 32.89 -44.15
C ILE A 42 10.55 33.54 -43.83
N THR A 43 11.30 32.92 -42.93
CA THR A 43 12.63 33.40 -42.54
C THR A 43 13.62 32.26 -42.31
N GLY A 44 14.88 32.53 -42.64
CA GLY A 44 16.02 31.63 -42.48
C GLY A 44 17.33 32.35 -42.84
N ARG A 45 18.45 31.74 -42.47
CA ARG A 45 19.80 32.30 -42.72
C ARG A 45 20.31 32.06 -44.14
N ASP A 46 19.85 30.98 -44.76
CA ASP A 46 20.24 30.60 -46.11
C ASP A 46 19.23 31.20 -47.11
N GLY A 47 19.61 32.33 -47.72
CA GLY A 47 18.75 33.05 -48.66
C GLY A 47 18.45 32.24 -49.92
N ALA A 48 19.39 31.44 -50.42
CA ALA A 48 19.18 30.64 -51.64
C ALA A 48 18.20 29.49 -51.39
N ALA A 49 18.32 28.81 -50.25
CA ALA A 49 17.37 27.77 -49.85
C ALA A 49 15.98 28.36 -49.53
N LEU A 50 15.93 29.55 -48.91
CA LEU A 50 14.67 30.25 -48.62
C LEU A 50 13.93 30.65 -49.91
N GLU A 51 14.66 31.14 -50.91
CA GLU A 51 14.13 31.46 -52.25
C GLU A 51 13.56 30.21 -52.96
N SER A 52 14.22 29.06 -52.81
CA SER A 52 13.69 27.79 -53.35
C SER A 52 12.36 27.39 -52.69
N VAL A 53 12.22 27.57 -51.38
CA VAL A 53 10.97 27.32 -50.65
C VAL A 53 9.90 28.35 -51.03
N ALA A 54 10.28 29.61 -51.24
CA ALA A 54 9.35 30.65 -51.67
C ALA A 54 8.68 30.33 -53.01
N LYS A 55 9.44 29.83 -53.99
CA LYS A 55 8.91 29.35 -55.27
C LYS A 55 7.92 28.20 -55.11
N LYS A 56 8.18 27.25 -54.20
CA LYS A 56 7.23 26.17 -53.89
C LYS A 56 5.93 26.72 -53.29
N ILE A 57 6.03 27.68 -52.36
CA ILE A 57 4.87 28.34 -51.75
C ILE A 57 4.05 29.09 -52.80
N GLU A 58 4.71 29.79 -53.73
CA GLU A 58 4.04 30.47 -54.84
C GLU A 58 3.30 29.49 -55.76
N ILE A 59 3.92 28.35 -56.10
CA ILE A 59 3.29 27.30 -56.90
C ILE A 59 2.03 26.76 -56.21
N GLU A 60 2.06 26.53 -54.90
CA GLU A 60 0.97 25.90 -54.16
C GLU A 60 -0.18 26.85 -53.80
N SER A 61 0.14 28.12 -53.52
CA SER A 61 -0.84 29.11 -53.06
C SER A 61 -1.24 30.15 -54.10
N GLY A 62 -0.47 30.27 -55.19
CA GLY A 62 -0.57 31.38 -56.16
C GLY A 62 -0.09 32.73 -55.61
N HIS A 63 0.51 32.76 -54.41
CA HIS A 63 0.96 33.99 -53.75
C HIS A 63 2.44 33.93 -53.40
N GLN A 64 3.16 35.01 -53.70
CA GLN A 64 4.54 35.21 -53.28
C GLN A 64 4.63 35.45 -51.76
N PRO A 65 5.34 34.60 -50.99
CA PRO A 65 5.53 34.83 -49.58
C PRO A 65 6.39 36.07 -49.31
N LEU A 66 6.29 36.63 -48.11
CA LEU A 66 7.26 37.60 -47.62
C LEU A 66 8.52 36.87 -47.17
N GLN A 67 9.63 37.10 -47.84
CA GLN A 67 10.91 36.51 -47.49
C GLN A 67 11.74 37.51 -46.68
N ILE A 68 12.19 37.09 -45.49
CA ILE A 68 13.09 37.90 -44.67
C ILE A 68 14.28 37.02 -44.27
N VAL A 69 15.40 37.25 -44.93
CA VAL A 69 16.67 36.55 -44.64
C VAL A 69 17.30 37.18 -43.39
N GLY A 70 17.68 36.35 -42.43
CA GLY A 70 18.31 36.81 -41.19
C GLY A 70 18.56 35.71 -40.16
N ASP A 71 19.34 36.04 -39.13
CA ASP A 71 19.58 35.19 -37.96
C ASP A 71 18.73 35.70 -36.78
N LEU A 72 17.97 34.81 -36.12
CA LEU A 72 17.14 35.16 -34.97
C LEU A 72 17.94 35.57 -33.73
N LEU A 73 19.25 35.33 -33.73
CA LEU A 73 20.15 35.87 -32.70
C LEU A 73 20.41 37.38 -32.85
N ASP A 74 20.08 37.97 -34.01
CA ASP A 74 20.03 39.42 -34.18
C ASP A 74 18.79 39.97 -33.46
N GLN A 75 19.01 40.86 -32.48
CA GLN A 75 17.95 41.41 -31.63
C GLN A 75 16.91 42.23 -32.41
N SER A 76 17.26 42.75 -33.59
CA SER A 76 16.36 43.56 -34.42
C SER A 76 15.42 42.72 -35.28
N LEU A 77 15.80 41.48 -35.61
CA LEU A 77 15.08 40.64 -36.56
C LEU A 77 13.67 40.24 -36.08
N PRO A 78 13.43 39.81 -34.81
CA PRO A 78 12.09 39.48 -34.35
C PRO A 78 11.06 40.61 -34.54
N ALA A 79 11.45 41.85 -34.23
CA ALA A 79 10.59 43.02 -34.44
C ALA A 79 10.34 43.28 -35.92
N LYS A 80 11.38 43.19 -36.75
CA LYS A 80 11.28 43.32 -38.20
C LYS A 80 10.32 42.29 -38.81
N LEU A 81 10.42 41.02 -38.40
CA LEU A 81 9.57 39.92 -38.87
C LEU A 81 8.09 40.20 -38.60
N ILE A 82 7.74 40.59 -37.37
CA ILE A 82 6.35 40.89 -37.02
C ILE A 82 5.85 42.14 -37.74
N ASN A 83 6.63 43.23 -37.72
CA ASN A 83 6.24 44.50 -38.32
C ASN A 83 6.02 44.40 -39.83
N GLU A 84 6.95 43.77 -40.56
CA GLU A 84 6.81 43.63 -42.02
C GLU A 84 5.70 42.64 -42.40
N THR A 85 5.49 41.57 -41.60
CA THR A 85 4.37 40.64 -41.80
C THR A 85 3.03 41.37 -41.69
N VAL A 86 2.85 42.15 -40.62
CA VAL A 86 1.61 42.90 -40.39
C VAL A 86 1.48 44.04 -41.39
N SER A 87 2.57 44.73 -41.76
CA SER A 87 2.54 45.79 -42.77
C SER A 87 2.13 45.26 -44.15
N LYS A 88 2.64 44.10 -44.56
CA LYS A 88 2.33 43.50 -45.86
C LYS A 88 0.93 42.86 -45.93
N PHE A 89 0.51 42.17 -44.87
CA PHE A 89 -0.71 41.36 -44.91
C PHE A 89 -1.85 41.85 -44.01
N GLY A 90 -1.61 42.87 -43.18
CA GLY A 90 -2.60 43.50 -42.29
C GLY A 90 -2.96 42.71 -41.03
N ARG A 91 -2.50 41.47 -40.89
CA ARG A 91 -2.86 40.56 -39.79
C ARG A 91 -1.80 39.48 -39.57
N LEU A 92 -1.90 38.77 -38.45
CA LEU A 92 -1.16 37.54 -38.15
C LEU A 92 -2.10 36.56 -37.44
N ASP A 93 -2.24 35.35 -37.99
CA ASP A 93 -3.11 34.30 -37.46
C ASP A 93 -2.31 33.14 -36.86
N PHE A 94 -1.20 32.74 -37.51
CA PHE A 94 -0.39 31.62 -37.06
C PHE A 94 1.07 32.04 -36.87
N LEU A 95 1.61 31.84 -35.67
CA LEU A 95 3.04 31.94 -35.41
C LEU A 95 3.60 30.53 -35.20
N VAL A 96 4.51 30.09 -36.07
CA VAL A 96 5.21 28.82 -35.94
C VAL A 96 6.67 29.07 -35.59
N ASN A 97 7.00 28.84 -34.32
CA ASN A 97 8.37 28.92 -33.82
C ASN A 97 9.07 27.59 -34.06
N ASN A 98 9.66 27.43 -35.24
CA ASN A 98 10.37 26.22 -35.63
C ASN A 98 11.90 26.37 -35.61
N ALA A 99 12.43 27.58 -35.81
CA ALA A 99 13.88 27.81 -35.75
C ALA A 99 14.45 27.38 -34.39
N GLY A 100 15.42 26.47 -34.42
CA GLY A 100 16.07 25.94 -33.23
C GLY A 100 17.31 25.15 -33.58
N GLY A 101 18.20 24.99 -32.60
CA GLY A 101 19.50 24.37 -32.81
C GLY A 101 20.03 23.65 -31.56
N SER A 102 21.05 22.83 -31.78
CA SER A 102 21.82 22.16 -30.74
C SER A 102 23.32 22.38 -31.00
N THR A 103 24.17 21.87 -30.12
CA THR A 103 25.64 21.95 -30.21
C THR A 103 26.27 20.57 -29.98
N ALA A 104 27.54 20.43 -30.36
CA ALA A 104 28.34 19.25 -30.05
C ALA A 104 28.82 19.23 -28.58
N HIS A 105 28.87 20.38 -27.92
CA HIS A 105 29.31 20.56 -26.53
C HIS A 105 28.25 20.07 -25.53
N ARG A 106 28.34 18.79 -25.13
CA ARG A 106 27.30 18.08 -24.36
C ARG A 106 27.73 17.60 -22.98
N GLU A 107 29.03 17.59 -22.70
CA GLU A 107 29.61 17.02 -21.49
C GLU A 107 29.97 18.11 -20.47
N LEU A 108 29.95 17.76 -19.18
CA LEU A 108 30.23 18.71 -18.10
C LEU A 108 31.66 19.27 -18.13
N ASN A 109 32.60 18.50 -18.67
CA ASN A 109 34.03 18.86 -18.71
C ASN A 109 34.41 19.68 -19.96
N ASP A 110 33.44 20.03 -20.81
CA ASP A 110 33.69 20.82 -22.01
C ASP A 110 33.83 22.31 -21.64
N GLU A 111 34.99 22.90 -21.89
CA GLU A 111 35.29 24.32 -21.59
C GLU A 111 34.34 25.28 -22.32
N LYS A 112 33.74 24.88 -23.45
CA LYS A 112 32.78 25.67 -24.22
C LYS A 112 31.32 25.43 -23.84
N LEU A 113 31.06 24.65 -22.78
CA LEU A 113 29.69 24.31 -22.37
C LEU A 113 28.83 25.55 -22.09
N MET A 114 29.39 26.57 -21.44
CA MET A 114 28.65 27.81 -21.13
C MET A 114 28.38 28.67 -22.37
N GLU A 115 29.34 28.78 -23.30
CA GLU A 115 29.11 29.44 -24.59
C GLU A 115 28.01 28.73 -25.39
N ALA A 116 28.04 27.39 -25.39
CA ALA A 116 27.00 26.58 -25.99
C ALA A 116 25.64 26.76 -25.30
N PHE A 117 25.62 26.85 -23.96
CA PHE A 117 24.42 27.15 -23.18
C PHE A 117 23.79 28.47 -23.63
N ASP A 118 24.56 29.56 -23.63
CA ASP A 118 24.09 30.89 -23.99
C ASP A 118 23.54 30.93 -25.42
N LYS A 119 24.27 30.33 -26.37
CA LYS A 119 23.85 30.29 -27.77
C LYS A 119 22.56 29.49 -27.99
N VAL A 120 22.45 28.32 -27.37
CA VAL A 120 21.27 27.44 -27.52
C VAL A 120 20.06 28.03 -26.82
N PHE A 121 20.20 28.61 -25.62
CA PHE A 121 19.09 29.28 -24.94
C PHE A 121 18.69 30.59 -25.64
N ALA A 122 19.65 31.35 -26.19
CA ALA A 122 19.32 32.53 -26.97
C ALA A 122 18.44 32.18 -28.19
N LEU A 123 18.75 31.08 -28.88
CA LEU A 123 17.98 30.64 -30.05
C LEU A 123 16.67 29.92 -29.69
N ASN A 124 16.73 28.87 -28.85
CA ASN A 124 15.58 27.98 -28.61
C ASN A 124 14.57 28.56 -27.61
N VAL A 125 14.97 29.54 -26.80
CA VAL A 125 14.15 30.06 -25.69
C VAL A 125 13.92 31.56 -25.86
N ARG A 126 14.98 32.37 -25.84
CA ARG A 126 14.87 33.83 -25.87
C ARG A 126 14.19 34.33 -27.15
N ALA A 127 14.62 33.87 -28.32
CA ALA A 127 14.04 34.29 -29.60
C ALA A 127 12.54 33.91 -29.72
N VAL A 128 12.17 32.71 -29.27
CA VAL A 128 10.77 32.24 -29.25
C VAL A 128 9.91 33.14 -28.36
N LEU A 129 10.38 33.44 -27.15
CA LEU A 129 9.65 34.28 -26.21
C LEU A 129 9.49 35.70 -26.75
N GLN A 130 10.55 36.27 -27.34
CA GLN A 130 10.52 37.60 -27.95
C GLN A 130 9.55 37.67 -29.14
N LEU A 131 9.59 36.69 -30.05
CA LEU A 131 8.63 36.61 -31.16
C LEU A 131 7.19 36.48 -30.67
N SER A 132 6.96 35.63 -29.67
CA SER A 132 5.63 35.41 -29.09
C SER A 132 5.10 36.67 -28.41
N GLN A 133 5.96 37.40 -27.67
CA GLN A 133 5.64 38.68 -27.04
C GLN A 133 5.20 39.72 -28.08
N LEU A 134 5.96 39.88 -29.15
CA LEU A 134 5.68 40.85 -30.22
C LEU A 134 4.43 40.45 -31.03
N ALA A 135 4.22 39.16 -31.27
CA ALA A 135 3.07 38.65 -32.00
C ALA A 135 1.75 38.71 -31.19
N ALA A 136 1.82 38.69 -29.85
CA ALA A 136 0.66 38.50 -28.96
C ALA A 136 -0.50 39.45 -29.27
N ILE A 137 -0.23 40.74 -29.49
CA ILE A 137 -1.27 41.75 -29.78
C ILE A 137 -1.97 41.47 -31.11
N HIS A 138 -1.22 40.98 -32.12
CA HIS A 138 -1.78 40.68 -33.43
C HIS A 138 -2.57 39.36 -33.42
N LEU A 139 -2.07 38.36 -32.68
CA LEU A 139 -2.74 37.07 -32.50
C LEU A 139 -4.03 37.21 -31.67
N GLU A 140 -4.04 38.10 -30.67
CA GLU A 140 -5.24 38.40 -29.87
C GLU A 140 -6.37 39.00 -30.73
N LYS A 141 -6.02 39.82 -31.74
CA LYS A 141 -6.98 40.38 -32.71
C LYS A 141 -7.54 39.32 -33.65
N SER A 142 -6.71 38.38 -34.08
CA SER A 142 -7.12 37.31 -35.01
C SER A 142 -7.74 36.09 -34.34
N LYS A 143 -7.65 35.98 -33.00
CA LYS A 143 -7.89 34.74 -32.25
C LYS A 143 -7.04 33.57 -32.79
N GLY A 144 -5.79 33.91 -33.06
CA GLY A 144 -4.81 33.06 -33.72
C GLY A 144 -4.14 32.03 -32.81
N ASN A 145 -3.07 31.41 -33.30
CA ASN A 145 -2.40 30.30 -32.62
C ASN A 145 -0.88 30.42 -32.69
N ILE A 146 -0.20 30.00 -31.62
CA ILE A 146 1.25 29.80 -31.56
C ILE A 146 1.54 28.30 -31.52
N ILE A 147 2.40 27.84 -32.42
CA ILE A 147 2.88 26.46 -32.47
C ILE A 147 4.40 26.49 -32.28
N ASN A 148 4.87 25.92 -31.17
CA ASN A 148 6.29 25.77 -30.90
C ASN A 148 6.77 24.38 -31.34
N ILE A 149 7.86 24.30 -32.09
CA ILE A 149 8.49 23.01 -32.42
C ILE A 149 9.59 22.72 -31.39
N SER A 150 9.25 21.87 -30.42
CA SER A 150 10.14 21.41 -29.37
C SER A 150 10.85 20.11 -29.79
N SER A 151 11.00 19.13 -28.89
CA SER A 151 11.53 17.79 -29.18
C SER A 151 11.22 16.84 -28.03
N ILE A 152 11.16 15.54 -28.29
CA ILE A 152 11.07 14.53 -27.22
C ILE A 152 12.22 14.59 -26.21
N VAL A 153 13.34 15.23 -26.55
CA VAL A 153 14.46 15.41 -25.60
C VAL A 153 14.10 16.33 -24.43
N SER A 154 12.98 17.05 -24.47
CA SER A 154 12.45 17.77 -23.31
C SER A 154 11.95 16.82 -22.20
N MET A 155 11.67 15.56 -22.55
CA MET A 155 11.02 14.57 -21.68
C MET A 155 11.94 13.40 -21.31
N LYS A 156 13.19 13.40 -21.80
CA LYS A 156 14.18 12.37 -21.48
C LYS A 156 15.56 12.97 -21.26
N PRO A 157 16.44 12.31 -20.48
CA PRO A 157 17.83 12.74 -20.36
C PRO A 157 18.54 12.73 -21.72
N TYR A 158 18.99 13.90 -22.20
CA TYR A 158 19.74 14.01 -23.46
C TYR A 158 20.60 15.29 -23.51
N GLY A 159 21.87 15.20 -23.08
CA GLY A 159 22.82 16.32 -23.03
C GLY A 159 22.36 17.48 -22.11
N HIS A 160 23.29 18.20 -21.49
CA HIS A 160 22.89 19.23 -20.49
C HIS A 160 22.11 20.40 -21.10
N VAL A 161 22.57 20.92 -22.24
CA VAL A 161 22.09 22.19 -22.80
C VAL A 161 20.83 22.04 -23.66
N TYR A 162 20.82 21.10 -24.61
CA TYR A 162 19.72 21.01 -25.57
C TYR A 162 18.42 20.52 -24.92
N SER A 163 18.46 19.45 -24.12
CA SER A 163 17.28 18.96 -23.40
C SER A 163 16.70 20.00 -22.45
N SER A 164 17.55 20.72 -21.69
CA SER A 164 17.08 21.79 -20.79
C SER A 164 16.45 22.96 -21.57
N SER A 165 17.01 23.36 -22.72
CA SER A 165 16.41 24.41 -23.55
C SER A 165 15.04 24.01 -24.11
N LYS A 166 14.84 22.74 -24.49
CA LYS A 166 13.57 22.22 -24.99
C LYS A 166 12.55 21.98 -23.87
N ALA A 167 13.00 21.59 -22.67
CA ALA A 167 12.16 21.56 -21.47
C ALA A 167 11.69 22.97 -21.07
N ALA A 168 12.56 23.97 -21.18
CA ALA A 168 12.19 25.37 -20.97
C ALA A 168 11.15 25.83 -22.00
N LEU A 169 11.30 25.47 -23.27
CA LEU A 169 10.33 25.77 -24.33
C LEU A 169 8.95 25.12 -24.08
N ASP A 170 8.91 23.88 -23.60
CA ASP A 170 7.65 23.21 -23.22
C ASP A 170 6.94 23.93 -22.07
N MET A 171 7.71 24.40 -21.07
CA MET A 171 7.14 25.18 -19.97
C MET A 171 6.65 26.55 -20.46
N ILE A 172 7.42 27.24 -21.30
CA ILE A 172 7.02 28.52 -21.92
C ILE A 172 5.73 28.37 -22.71
N THR A 173 5.55 27.25 -23.42
CA THR A 173 4.31 26.95 -24.13
C THR A 173 3.12 26.94 -23.16
N LYS A 174 3.25 26.30 -22.00
CA LYS A 174 2.19 26.25 -20.98
C LYS A 174 1.94 27.60 -20.33
N THR A 175 2.98 28.39 -20.05
CA THR A 175 2.82 29.71 -19.43
C THR A 175 2.19 30.71 -20.40
N LEU A 176 2.60 30.71 -21.68
CA LEU A 176 1.97 31.50 -22.73
C LEU A 176 0.52 31.06 -22.97
N ALA A 177 0.22 29.76 -22.97
CA ALA A 177 -1.14 29.26 -23.10
C ALA A 177 -2.05 29.74 -21.96
N LYS A 178 -1.54 29.73 -20.72
CA LYS A 178 -2.27 30.23 -19.55
C LYS A 178 -2.59 31.73 -19.68
N GLU A 179 -1.63 32.52 -20.15
CA GLU A 179 -1.78 33.98 -20.30
C GLU A 179 -2.67 34.35 -21.49
N LEU A 180 -2.36 33.82 -22.67
CA LEU A 180 -2.99 34.20 -23.93
C LEU A 180 -4.30 33.44 -24.19
N GLY A 181 -4.55 32.32 -23.49
CA GLY A 181 -5.78 31.54 -23.62
C GLY A 181 -7.03 32.34 -23.26
N LEU A 182 -6.97 33.19 -22.21
CA LEU A 182 -8.06 34.10 -21.84
C LEU A 182 -8.36 35.14 -22.93
N LYS A 183 -7.39 35.42 -23.79
CA LYS A 183 -7.50 36.33 -24.93
C LYS A 183 -7.95 35.62 -26.21
N GLY A 184 -8.21 34.31 -26.13
CA GLY A 184 -8.64 33.47 -27.24
C GLY A 184 -7.51 33.10 -28.21
N VAL A 185 -6.26 33.16 -27.78
CA VAL A 185 -5.10 32.68 -28.55
C VAL A 185 -4.67 31.32 -28.01
N ARG A 186 -4.54 30.31 -28.88
CA ARG A 186 -4.10 28.97 -28.47
C ARG A 186 -2.59 28.84 -28.60
N VAL A 187 -1.94 28.19 -27.65
CA VAL A 187 -0.48 27.99 -27.68
C VAL A 187 -0.17 26.52 -27.41
N ASN A 188 0.42 25.82 -28.37
CA ASN A 188 0.73 24.39 -28.25
C ASN A 188 2.17 24.11 -28.71
N SER A 189 2.71 22.98 -28.27
CA SER A 189 4.02 22.47 -28.69
C SER A 189 3.86 21.15 -29.42
N ILE A 190 4.63 20.97 -30.48
CA ILE A 190 4.90 19.66 -31.08
C ILE A 190 6.28 19.23 -30.63
N ASN A 191 6.41 17.98 -30.18
CA ASN A 191 7.66 17.41 -29.68
C ASN A 191 8.05 16.22 -30.58
N PRO A 192 8.76 16.48 -31.70
CA PRO A 192 9.19 15.42 -32.60
C PRO A 192 10.26 14.52 -31.99
N GLY A 193 10.20 13.25 -32.39
CA GLY A 193 11.32 12.31 -32.30
C GLY A 193 12.34 12.52 -33.41
N PRO A 194 13.09 11.47 -33.81
CA PRO A 194 13.96 11.54 -34.98
C PRO A 194 13.17 11.83 -36.28
N VAL A 195 13.48 12.95 -36.93
CA VAL A 195 12.89 13.36 -38.21
C VAL A 195 13.98 13.49 -39.26
N ALA A 196 13.75 12.95 -40.47
CA ALA A 196 14.67 13.01 -41.60
C ALA A 196 14.86 14.46 -42.08
N THR A 197 15.82 15.15 -41.47
CA THR A 197 16.12 16.57 -41.74
C THR A 197 17.63 16.81 -41.82
N GLY A 198 18.01 17.96 -42.36
CA GLY A 198 19.39 18.46 -42.31
C GLY A 198 19.89 18.86 -40.92
N PHE A 199 19.11 18.65 -39.84
CA PHE A 199 19.45 19.09 -38.48
C PHE A 199 20.81 18.56 -38.00
N LEU A 200 21.18 17.33 -38.36
CA LEU A 200 22.48 16.74 -38.01
C LEU A 200 23.68 17.45 -38.65
N ARG A 201 23.49 18.04 -39.83
CA ARG A 201 24.51 18.88 -40.46
C ARG A 201 24.69 20.19 -39.71
N SER A 202 23.63 20.71 -39.08
CA SER A 202 23.66 21.96 -38.30
C SER A 202 24.39 21.86 -36.96
N VAL A 203 24.62 20.64 -36.46
CA VAL A 203 25.43 20.38 -35.25
C VAL A 203 26.90 20.04 -35.57
N GLY A 204 27.33 20.22 -36.83
CA GLY A 204 28.73 20.10 -37.25
C GLY A 204 29.17 18.69 -37.68
N MET A 205 28.25 17.76 -37.95
CA MET A 205 28.60 16.40 -38.37
C MET A 205 28.90 16.29 -39.87
N SER A 206 29.90 15.50 -40.25
CA SER A 206 30.27 15.21 -41.64
C SER A 206 29.22 14.34 -42.35
N ALA A 207 29.22 14.35 -43.69
CA ALA A 207 28.26 13.58 -44.50
C ALA A 207 28.39 12.05 -44.31
N THR A 208 29.59 11.53 -44.06
CA THR A 208 29.83 10.09 -43.81
C THR A 208 29.38 9.66 -42.41
N ALA A 209 29.38 10.55 -41.42
CA ALA A 209 28.82 10.27 -40.10
C ALA A 209 27.27 10.24 -40.09
N TYR A 210 26.62 10.64 -41.18
CA TYR A 210 25.17 10.75 -41.29
C TYR A 210 24.49 9.39 -41.50
N THR A 211 25.09 8.48 -42.28
CA THR A 211 24.52 7.14 -42.57
C THR A 211 24.49 6.26 -41.32
N ASP A 212 25.62 6.14 -40.60
CA ASP A 212 25.70 5.35 -39.37
C ASP A 212 24.80 5.90 -38.24
N LEU A 213 24.63 7.23 -38.20
CA LEU A 213 23.74 7.87 -37.23
C LEU A 213 22.26 7.72 -37.61
N ALA A 214 21.92 7.69 -38.90
CA ALA A 214 20.57 7.44 -39.37
C ALA A 214 20.08 6.04 -38.92
N ASP A 215 20.90 5.01 -39.10
CA ASP A 215 20.59 3.65 -38.62
C ASP A 215 20.47 3.60 -37.10
N THR A 216 21.34 4.33 -36.39
CA THR A 216 21.26 4.46 -34.93
C THR A 216 19.96 5.14 -34.50
N MET A 217 19.55 6.23 -35.18
CA MET A 217 18.30 6.93 -34.91
C MET A 217 17.07 6.09 -35.23
N ILE A 218 17.06 5.38 -36.36
CA ILE A 218 16.02 4.40 -36.71
C ILE A 218 15.93 3.34 -35.63
N ASN A 219 17.07 2.85 -35.15
CA ASN A 219 17.11 1.90 -34.06
C ASN A 219 16.57 2.47 -32.75
N HIS A 220 16.69 3.77 -32.50
CA HIS A 220 16.07 4.44 -31.34
C HIS A 220 14.57 4.68 -31.47
N THR A 221 13.94 4.33 -32.60
CA THR A 221 12.48 4.31 -32.77
C THR A 221 11.94 2.88 -32.66
N LEU A 222 10.70 2.73 -32.19
CA LEU A 222 10.04 1.42 -32.16
C LEU A 222 9.47 1.02 -33.51
N LEU A 223 8.94 1.98 -34.28
CA LEU A 223 8.37 1.69 -35.60
C LEU A 223 9.43 1.59 -36.71
N LYS A 224 10.72 1.73 -36.37
CA LYS A 224 11.87 1.47 -37.26
C LYS A 224 11.93 2.34 -38.52
N PHE A 225 11.54 3.61 -38.40
CA PHE A 225 11.78 4.61 -39.44
C PHE A 225 12.00 6.01 -38.84
N LEU A 226 12.52 6.94 -39.63
CA LEU A 226 12.55 8.36 -39.27
C LEU A 226 11.30 9.04 -39.81
N ALA A 227 10.62 9.82 -38.98
CA ALA A 227 9.48 10.60 -39.46
C ALA A 227 9.92 11.57 -40.56
N GLN A 228 9.05 11.83 -41.52
CA GLN A 228 9.27 12.82 -42.57
C GLN A 228 8.81 14.20 -42.10
N PRO A 229 9.42 15.30 -42.58
CA PRO A 229 8.98 16.66 -42.26
C PRO A 229 7.49 16.91 -42.48
N ASP A 230 6.90 16.29 -43.51
CA ASP A 230 5.48 16.43 -43.85
C ASP A 230 4.55 15.83 -42.79
N GLU A 231 5.00 14.80 -42.05
CA GLU A 231 4.24 14.22 -40.94
C GLU A 231 4.13 15.21 -39.77
N ILE A 232 5.19 15.99 -39.52
CA ILE A 232 5.15 17.09 -38.54
C ILE A 232 4.31 18.26 -39.05
N ALA A 233 4.37 18.55 -40.35
CA ALA A 233 3.53 19.58 -40.97
C ALA A 233 2.03 19.24 -40.83
N ASN A 234 1.65 17.97 -41.03
CA ASN A 234 0.27 17.51 -40.86
C ASN A 234 -0.26 17.81 -39.45
N LEU A 235 0.57 17.58 -38.43
CA LEU A 235 0.22 17.85 -37.04
C LEU A 235 0.16 19.36 -36.75
N ALA A 236 1.08 20.15 -37.31
CA ALA A 236 1.04 21.61 -37.19
C ALA A 236 -0.22 22.19 -37.84
N SER A 237 -0.63 21.67 -39.00
CA SER A 237 -1.86 22.07 -39.69
C SER A 237 -3.10 21.73 -38.86
N PHE A 238 -3.15 20.53 -38.26
CA PHE A 238 -4.21 20.17 -37.31
C PHE A 238 -4.28 21.15 -36.14
N LEU A 239 -3.14 21.43 -35.48
CA LEU A 239 -3.09 22.35 -34.35
C LEU A 239 -3.46 23.79 -34.71
N ALA A 240 -3.17 24.24 -35.94
CA ALA A 240 -3.57 25.56 -36.43
C ALA A 240 -5.06 25.66 -36.76
N SER A 241 -5.69 24.54 -37.16
CA SER A 241 -7.10 24.47 -37.55
C SER A 241 -8.09 24.56 -36.38
N ASP A 242 -9.37 24.75 -36.71
CA ASP A 242 -10.48 24.76 -35.74
C ASP A 242 -10.79 23.37 -35.16
N ASP A 243 -10.30 22.29 -35.78
CA ASP A 243 -10.44 20.93 -35.23
C ASP A 243 -9.69 20.78 -33.90
N ALA A 244 -8.65 21.59 -33.69
CA ALA A 244 -7.89 21.67 -32.44
C ALA A 244 -8.36 22.80 -31.51
N ARG A 245 -9.58 23.33 -31.67
CA ARG A 245 -10.11 24.48 -30.88
C ARG A 245 -10.10 24.27 -29.37
N ASN A 246 -10.17 23.02 -28.91
CA ASN A 246 -10.10 22.67 -27.48
C ASN A 246 -8.66 22.42 -26.97
N MET A 247 -7.64 22.60 -27.81
CA MET A 247 -6.24 22.37 -27.46
C MET A 247 -5.48 23.69 -27.27
N THR A 248 -5.08 23.95 -26.03
CA THR A 248 -4.11 24.99 -25.66
C THR A 248 -3.27 24.50 -24.47
N GLY A 249 -2.01 24.87 -24.39
CA GLY A 249 -1.04 24.37 -23.42
C GLY A 249 -0.61 22.91 -23.63
N SER A 250 -1.00 22.30 -24.75
CA SER A 250 -0.72 20.90 -25.04
C SER A 250 0.71 20.70 -25.51
N ILE A 251 1.35 19.64 -25.02
CA ILE A 251 2.67 19.18 -25.48
C ILE A 251 2.44 17.87 -26.24
N VAL A 252 2.41 17.94 -27.57
CA VAL A 252 1.98 16.85 -28.44
C VAL A 252 3.19 16.10 -28.98
N VAL A 253 3.34 14.83 -28.58
CA VAL A 253 4.47 13.97 -28.97
C VAL A 253 4.20 13.30 -30.31
N SER A 254 5.19 13.33 -31.21
CA SER A 254 5.19 12.59 -32.49
C SER A 254 6.59 12.04 -32.75
N ASP A 255 6.85 10.81 -32.33
CA ASP A 255 8.24 10.36 -32.13
C ASP A 255 8.57 8.94 -32.60
N THR A 256 7.67 8.32 -33.36
CA THR A 256 7.87 6.98 -33.91
C THR A 256 8.13 5.93 -32.81
N GLY A 257 7.62 6.18 -31.60
CA GLY A 257 7.79 5.34 -30.41
C GLY A 257 9.16 5.45 -29.74
N SER A 258 9.93 6.50 -30.01
CA SER A 258 11.29 6.66 -29.48
C SER A 258 11.36 6.79 -27.96
N LEU A 259 10.36 7.41 -27.31
CA LEU A 259 10.28 7.54 -25.85
C LEU A 259 9.94 6.21 -25.15
N LEU A 260 9.44 5.22 -25.87
CA LEU A 260 9.04 3.93 -25.32
C LEU A 260 10.18 2.89 -25.29
N LYS A 261 11.29 3.13 -26.01
CA LYS A 261 12.39 2.17 -26.10
C LYS A 261 13.29 2.26 -24.86
N PHE A 262 13.24 1.24 -24.00
CA PHE A 262 14.16 1.09 -22.87
C PHE A 262 15.59 0.87 -23.36
N PHE A 263 16.55 1.67 -22.86
CA PHE A 263 17.96 1.33 -22.93
C PHE A 263 18.25 0.26 -21.86
N SER A 264 18.53 -0.96 -22.29
CA SER A 264 19.24 -1.94 -21.46
C SER A 264 20.69 -1.44 -21.26
N PRO A 265 21.24 -1.42 -20.04
CA PRO A 265 22.66 -1.10 -19.81
C PRO A 265 23.65 -2.14 -20.35
N ALA A 266 23.18 -3.24 -20.97
CA ALA A 266 23.99 -4.40 -21.31
C ALA A 266 24.04 -4.68 -22.82
N GLU A 267 24.52 -3.73 -23.62
CA GLU A 267 25.05 -4.03 -24.96
C GLU A 267 26.31 -3.20 -25.24
N LYS A 268 27.36 -3.47 -24.45
CA LYS A 268 28.74 -3.28 -24.91
C LYS A 268 29.39 -4.66 -24.97
N ASN A 269 29.92 -4.97 -26.14
CA ASN A 269 30.72 -6.14 -26.51
C ASN A 269 29.92 -7.39 -26.88
N ASN A 270 29.67 -7.54 -28.19
CA ASN A 270 30.21 -8.66 -28.96
C ASN A 270 30.20 -8.30 -30.45
N LYS A 271 31.31 -7.66 -30.88
CA LYS A 271 31.74 -7.77 -32.27
C LYS A 271 32.47 -9.11 -32.39
N THR A 272 31.78 -10.13 -32.91
CA THR A 272 32.43 -11.22 -33.63
C THR A 272 31.89 -11.23 -35.03
N ALA A 273 32.78 -10.93 -35.96
CA ALA A 273 32.57 -11.07 -37.38
C ALA A 273 32.15 -12.51 -37.69
N THR A 274 31.09 -12.68 -38.46
CA THR A 274 31.02 -13.73 -39.47
C THR A 274 30.21 -13.19 -40.65
N THR A 275 30.86 -13.34 -41.80
CA THR A 275 30.39 -13.12 -43.15
C THR A 275 29.11 -13.89 -43.42
N ASN A 276 28.13 -13.24 -44.05
CA ASN A 276 27.63 -13.63 -45.37
C ASN A 276 26.69 -12.54 -45.87
N ARG A 277 27.19 -11.79 -46.88
CA ARG A 277 26.35 -11.26 -47.94
C ARG A 277 25.85 -12.48 -48.69
N ASP A 278 24.55 -12.59 -48.89
CA ASP A 278 23.99 -12.98 -50.19
C ASP A 278 22.49 -12.66 -50.22
N GLU A 279 22.12 -12.10 -51.37
CA GLU A 279 20.82 -12.15 -52.04
C GLU A 279 19.64 -11.33 -51.48
N TRP A 280 19.43 -10.22 -52.19
CA TRP A 280 18.14 -9.57 -52.39
C TRP A 280 17.22 -10.50 -53.18
N ASP A 281 16.05 -10.81 -52.64
CA ASP A 281 14.88 -11.20 -53.42
C ASP A 281 13.61 -10.61 -52.80
N THR A 282 12.99 -9.68 -53.52
CA THR A 282 11.52 -9.44 -53.53
C THR A 282 10.86 -10.58 -54.32
N PRO A 283 9.60 -11.04 -54.07
CA PRO A 283 8.37 -10.25 -53.92
C PRO A 283 7.40 -10.87 -52.85
N ASP A 284 6.22 -10.40 -52.44
CA ASP A 284 5.02 -9.95 -53.15
C ASP A 284 4.07 -9.25 -52.14
N TYR A 285 3.37 -8.22 -52.63
CA TYR A 285 2.21 -7.62 -51.96
C TYR A 285 0.96 -8.51 -52.14
N PRO A 286 0.10 -8.63 -51.13
CA PRO A 286 -1.34 -8.75 -51.36
C PRO A 286 -2.04 -7.42 -51.06
N ASN A 287 -2.74 -6.92 -52.08
CA ASN A 287 -3.65 -5.78 -52.09
C ASN A 287 -4.90 -6.00 -51.19
N PRO A 288 -5.75 -4.98 -50.99
CA PRO A 288 -6.47 -4.72 -49.75
C PRO A 288 -7.88 -5.33 -49.74
N ILE A 289 -8.33 -5.78 -48.56
CA ILE A 289 -9.72 -6.24 -48.38
C ILE A 289 -10.64 -5.02 -48.24
N SER A 290 -11.29 -4.73 -49.37
CA SER A 290 -12.67 -4.25 -49.58
C SER A 290 -13.42 -3.56 -48.43
N TYR A 291 -13.70 -2.27 -48.66
CA TYR A 291 -14.72 -1.43 -48.04
C TYR A 291 -16.06 -1.61 -48.77
N ILE A 292 -17.16 -1.96 -48.09
CA ILE A 292 -18.55 -1.65 -48.50
C ILE A 292 -19.43 -1.57 -47.21
N PRO A 293 -20.58 -0.87 -47.18
CA PRO A 293 -20.72 0.45 -46.58
C PRO A 293 -21.77 0.52 -45.45
N HIS A 294 -21.84 1.68 -44.80
CA HIS A 294 -22.95 2.06 -43.91
C HIS A 294 -24.33 1.94 -44.58
N ASN A 295 -25.35 1.58 -43.78
CA ASN A 295 -26.65 2.23 -43.86
C ASN A 295 -27.46 2.15 -42.56
N ASN A 296 -27.85 3.35 -42.11
CA ASN A 296 -29.12 3.74 -41.47
C ASN A 296 -29.50 3.13 -40.11
N TYR A 297 -29.69 3.97 -39.09
CA TYR A 297 -31.01 4.59 -38.81
C TYR A 297 -30.92 5.76 -37.82
N THR A 298 -31.30 6.93 -38.34
CA THR A 298 -32.11 8.01 -37.74
C THR A 298 -31.79 8.56 -36.35
N VAL A 299 -31.34 9.80 -36.36
CA VAL A 299 -31.61 10.82 -35.32
C VAL A 299 -33.10 11.20 -35.35
N SER A 300 -33.75 11.22 -34.20
CA SER A 300 -34.94 12.05 -33.97
C SER A 300 -34.81 12.75 -32.61
N ASN A 301 -34.48 14.04 -32.66
CA ASN A 301 -34.80 14.98 -31.59
C ASN A 301 -36.31 15.21 -31.59
N GLN A 302 -36.96 15.17 -30.43
CA GLN A 302 -38.00 16.13 -30.07
C GLN A 302 -38.24 16.15 -28.56
N ASN A 303 -38.33 17.37 -28.05
CA ASN A 303 -38.63 17.74 -26.67
C ASN A 303 -40.00 17.23 -26.21
N HIS A 304 -40.15 16.93 -24.92
CA HIS A 304 -41.26 17.44 -24.12
C HIS A 304 -40.92 17.41 -22.62
N TYR A 305 -41.01 18.58 -22.00
CA TYR A 305 -41.35 18.74 -20.58
C TYR A 305 -42.78 18.23 -20.37
N ASP A 306 -43.01 17.45 -19.32
CA ASP A 306 -44.04 17.75 -18.29
C ASP A 306 -44.03 16.70 -17.17
N ASP A 307 -44.56 17.17 -16.04
CA ASP A 307 -44.53 16.68 -14.67
C ASP A 307 -45.20 15.32 -14.38
N GLU A 308 -45.02 14.91 -13.12
CA GLU A 308 -45.82 13.98 -12.31
C GLU A 308 -45.37 12.51 -12.29
N PHE A 309 -44.61 12.15 -11.24
CA PHE A 309 -44.89 10.94 -10.44
C PHE A 309 -44.23 11.09 -9.04
N LYS A 310 -45.03 11.50 -8.05
CA LYS A 310 -44.73 11.36 -6.62
C LYS A 310 -45.03 9.92 -6.19
N PRO A 311 -44.14 9.22 -5.46
CA PRO A 311 -44.55 8.11 -4.63
C PRO A 311 -44.89 8.62 -3.22
N ASP A 312 -46.10 8.26 -2.83
CA ASP A 312 -46.77 8.51 -1.55
C ASP A 312 -45.92 8.05 -0.35
N LEU A 313 -45.63 8.99 0.56
CA LEU A 313 -45.05 8.73 1.88
C LEU A 313 -46.12 9.04 2.92
N SER A 314 -46.95 8.05 3.25
CA SER A 314 -47.72 8.08 4.50
C SER A 314 -48.09 6.67 4.99
N SER A 315 -47.31 6.15 5.95
CA SER A 315 -47.83 5.46 7.14
C SER A 315 -46.69 4.98 8.05
N GLU A 316 -46.57 5.68 9.17
CA GLU A 316 -46.27 5.15 10.50
C GLU A 316 -45.01 4.30 10.72
N PHE A 317 -43.88 4.98 10.90
CA PHE A 317 -42.98 4.69 12.02
C PHE A 317 -42.75 6.00 12.75
N LYS A 318 -43.26 6.14 13.98
CA LYS A 318 -42.96 7.28 14.86
C LYS A 318 -41.53 7.11 15.41
N PRO A 319 -40.58 8.01 15.14
CA PRO A 319 -39.32 8.03 15.84
C PRO A 319 -39.31 9.19 16.85
N ASP A 320 -39.07 8.87 18.13
CA ASP A 320 -38.59 9.83 19.12
C ASP A 320 -37.15 10.25 18.75
N ASP A 321 -37.03 11.15 17.75
CA ASP A 321 -35.76 11.50 17.10
C ASP A 321 -35.21 12.88 17.44
N ASN A 322 -35.88 13.64 18.31
CA ASN A 322 -35.43 14.99 18.67
C ASN A 322 -34.39 15.03 19.80
N VAL A 323 -34.19 13.93 20.55
CA VAL A 323 -33.19 13.87 21.64
C VAL A 323 -31.84 13.29 21.18
N LYS A 324 -31.80 12.53 20.07
CA LYS A 324 -30.55 11.95 19.54
C LYS A 324 -29.78 12.89 18.61
N LYS A 325 -30.46 13.73 17.82
CA LYS A 325 -29.80 14.68 16.91
C LYS A 325 -28.99 15.78 17.62
N SER A 326 -29.36 16.17 18.85
CA SER A 326 -28.60 17.16 19.64
C SER A 326 -27.35 16.58 20.28
N HIS A 327 -27.40 15.33 20.78
CA HIS A 327 -26.26 14.65 21.40
C HIS A 327 -25.12 14.41 20.41
N TYR A 328 -25.44 14.05 19.16
CA TYR A 328 -24.44 13.88 18.10
C TYR A 328 -23.96 15.20 17.47
N ARG A 329 -24.73 16.29 17.57
CA ARG A 329 -24.26 17.64 17.23
C ARG A 329 -23.19 18.13 18.19
N HIS A 330 -23.29 17.81 19.48
CA HIS A 330 -22.26 18.17 20.46
C HIS A 330 -20.90 17.49 20.19
N LEU A 331 -20.92 16.22 19.72
CA LEU A 331 -19.73 15.50 19.22
C LEU A 331 -19.18 16.09 17.90
N LEU A 332 -20.04 16.75 17.10
CA LEU A 332 -19.63 17.49 15.90
C LEU A 332 -19.01 18.85 16.24
N ASP A 333 -19.40 19.48 17.36
CA ASP A 333 -18.84 20.75 17.85
C ASP A 333 -17.41 20.63 18.42
N ILE A 334 -16.89 19.40 18.60
CA ILE A 334 -15.44 19.18 18.82
C ILE A 334 -14.63 19.45 17.55
N LYS A 335 -15.25 19.50 16.36
CA LYS A 335 -14.64 20.21 15.23
C LYS A 335 -14.86 21.70 15.44
N CYS A 336 -13.74 22.41 15.64
CA CYS A 336 -13.63 23.87 15.62
C CYS A 336 -13.99 24.58 16.94
N GLN A 337 -13.13 24.45 17.94
CA GLN A 337 -12.43 25.68 18.32
C GLN A 337 -11.19 25.76 17.45
N SER A 338 -11.22 26.61 16.42
CA SER A 338 -10.01 27.17 15.84
C SER A 338 -9.28 27.87 16.99
N MET A 339 -8.45 27.11 17.70
CA MET A 339 -7.59 27.68 18.72
C MET A 339 -6.69 28.69 18.03
N PRO A 340 -6.51 29.90 18.60
CA PRO A 340 -5.47 30.80 18.13
C PRO A 340 -4.16 30.01 18.10
N MET A 341 -3.38 30.17 17.03
CA MET A 341 -2.00 29.67 16.99
C MET A 341 -1.34 30.07 18.32
N PRO A 342 -0.84 29.11 19.13
CA PRO A 342 -0.01 29.47 20.26
C PRO A 342 1.14 30.30 19.69
N SER A 343 1.36 31.50 20.21
CA SER A 343 2.62 32.20 20.02
C SER A 343 3.71 31.32 20.60
N TYR A 344 4.30 30.47 19.76
CA TYR A 344 5.39 29.59 20.14
C TYR A 344 6.52 30.48 20.64
N LEU A 345 6.81 30.42 21.95
CA LEU A 345 8.04 30.97 22.48
C LEU A 345 9.17 30.28 21.70
N LEU A 346 9.92 31.06 20.92
CA LEU A 346 11.26 30.69 20.49
C LEU A 346 11.98 30.22 21.76
N ILE A 347 12.33 28.93 21.82
CA ILE A 347 13.36 28.42 22.73
C ILE A 347 14.69 28.95 22.22
N ASP A 348 14.84 30.27 22.24
CA ASP A 348 16.10 30.97 22.14
C ASP A 348 16.32 31.56 23.53
N LEU A 349 17.39 31.10 24.19
CA LEU A 349 18.27 31.86 25.13
C LEU A 349 18.80 31.09 26.34
N GLU A 350 18.22 29.95 26.78
CA GLU A 350 18.78 29.22 27.94
C GLU A 350 19.77 28.09 27.59
N LEU A 351 19.69 27.51 26.38
CA LEU A 351 20.64 26.47 25.95
C LEU A 351 22.01 27.03 25.52
N GLU A 352 22.10 28.32 25.15
CA GLU A 352 23.36 28.95 24.74
C GLU A 352 24.30 29.24 25.92
N ASN A 353 23.77 29.40 27.15
CA ASN A 353 24.57 29.78 28.33
C ASN A 353 25.10 28.60 29.16
N ASN A 354 24.53 27.40 29.04
CA ASN A 354 24.89 26.25 29.88
C ASN A 354 25.86 25.24 29.23
N TYR A 355 26.26 25.42 27.97
CA TYR A 355 27.07 24.43 27.25
C TYR A 355 28.27 25.06 26.53
N GLY A 356 29.48 24.65 26.94
CA GLY A 356 30.75 25.06 26.36
C GLY A 356 30.87 24.74 24.85
N TYR A 357 31.69 25.54 24.18
CA TYR A 357 31.84 25.64 22.71
C TYR A 357 32.09 24.31 21.97
N GLU A 358 32.62 23.28 22.64
CA GLU A 358 33.11 22.05 21.99
C GLU A 358 32.08 20.91 21.83
N SER A 359 30.88 21.04 22.41
CA SER A 359 29.84 19.98 22.36
C SER A 359 28.48 20.45 21.84
N ARG A 360 28.47 21.45 20.95
CA ARG A 360 27.25 21.95 20.31
C ARG A 360 26.75 20.92 19.28
N PRO A 361 25.55 20.33 19.43
CA PRO A 361 24.84 19.83 18.26
C PRO A 361 24.77 20.98 17.26
N SER A 362 24.98 20.71 15.97
CA SER A 362 24.83 21.76 14.96
C SER A 362 23.47 22.43 15.18
N LYS A 363 23.43 23.74 15.47
CA LYS A 363 22.21 24.51 15.81
C LYS A 363 21.02 24.13 14.92
N GLN A 364 21.30 23.87 13.65
CA GLN A 364 20.37 23.32 12.65
C GLN A 364 19.65 22.01 13.01
N LYS A 365 20.33 21.01 13.61
CA LYS A 365 19.73 19.72 14.01
C LYS A 365 18.79 19.86 15.20
N LEU A 366 19.12 20.72 16.16
CA LEU A 366 18.21 21.01 17.28
C LEU A 366 17.01 21.81 16.77
N LEU A 367 17.22 22.81 15.91
CA LEU A 367 16.13 23.56 15.28
C LEU A 367 15.22 22.64 14.44
N SER A 368 15.77 21.70 13.66
CA SER A 368 14.96 20.72 12.92
C SER A 368 14.20 19.79 13.85
N PHE A 369 14.79 19.37 14.97
CA PHE A 369 14.09 18.59 16.00
C PHE A 369 12.90 19.35 16.59
N PHE A 370 13.09 20.64 16.92
CA PHE A 370 12.00 21.49 17.41
C PHE A 370 10.92 21.74 16.35
N HIS A 371 11.28 21.79 15.07
CA HIS A 371 10.31 21.86 13.99
C HIS A 371 9.50 20.56 13.85
N GLU A 372 10.16 19.40 13.79
CA GLU A 372 9.49 18.08 13.77
C GLU A 372 8.59 17.89 15.01
N PHE A 373 9.04 18.41 16.15
CA PHE A 373 8.29 18.44 17.39
C PHE A 373 6.97 19.23 17.26
N ASN A 374 7.02 20.46 16.74
CA ASN A 374 5.82 21.27 16.52
C ASN A 374 4.86 20.59 15.53
N GLU A 375 5.39 20.02 14.45
CA GLU A 375 4.59 19.29 13.45
C GLU A 375 3.91 18.05 14.06
N PHE A 376 4.60 17.33 14.96
CA PHE A 376 4.00 16.21 15.68
C PHE A 376 2.85 16.66 16.58
N ASN A 377 3.00 17.78 17.30
CA ASN A 377 1.96 18.32 18.17
C ASN A 377 0.70 18.67 17.37
N ASP A 378 0.86 19.36 16.25
CA ASP A 378 -0.25 19.69 15.35
C ASP A 378 -0.96 18.42 14.86
N LYS A 379 -0.20 17.41 14.42
CA LYS A 379 -0.75 16.11 13.99
C LYS A 379 -1.45 15.37 15.14
N MET A 380 -0.91 15.45 16.35
CA MET A 380 -1.46 14.77 17.52
C MET A 380 -2.87 15.23 17.84
N PHE A 381 -3.11 16.55 17.87
CA PHE A 381 -4.44 17.10 18.09
C PHE A 381 -5.34 16.91 16.87
N LYS A 382 -4.83 17.19 15.66
CA LYS A 382 -5.62 17.07 14.42
C LYS A 382 -6.12 15.65 14.16
N ASN A 383 -5.29 14.64 14.44
CA ASN A 383 -5.63 13.24 14.20
C ASN A 383 -6.34 12.58 15.38
N GLY A 384 -6.48 13.27 16.53
CA GLY A 384 -7.12 12.71 17.72
C GLY A 384 -6.24 11.75 18.53
N ILE A 385 -4.92 11.79 18.36
CA ILE A 385 -3.97 10.97 19.15
C ILE A 385 -4.01 11.37 20.63
N ASN A 386 -4.31 12.65 20.93
CA ASN A 386 -4.55 13.13 22.28
C ASN A 386 -5.70 12.39 22.99
N ILE A 387 -6.74 11.98 22.27
CA ILE A 387 -7.88 11.22 22.82
C ILE A 387 -7.43 9.81 23.27
N LEU A 388 -6.43 9.23 22.62
CA LEU A 388 -5.80 7.97 23.04
C LEU A 388 -4.85 8.18 24.22
N LEU A 389 -3.97 9.19 24.14
CA LEU A 389 -2.91 9.39 25.13
C LEU A 389 -3.40 9.89 26.48
N LEU A 390 -4.41 10.79 26.50
CA LEU A 390 -4.82 11.43 27.73
C LEU A 390 -5.36 10.44 28.79
N PRO A 391 -6.28 9.51 28.47
CA PRO A 391 -6.73 8.51 29.44
C PRO A 391 -5.60 7.58 29.91
N ILE A 392 -4.71 7.16 29.00
CA ILE A 392 -3.58 6.27 29.34
C ILE A 392 -2.63 6.95 30.31
N LEU A 393 -2.20 8.17 30.01
CA LEU A 393 -1.20 8.92 30.78
C LEU A 393 -1.76 9.48 32.09
N SER A 394 -3.08 9.55 32.26
CA SER A 394 -3.73 10.04 33.48
C SER A 394 -3.93 8.95 34.54
N ILE A 395 -3.71 7.67 34.20
CA ILE A 395 -3.78 6.57 35.17
C ILE A 395 -2.62 6.66 36.17
N ASP A 396 -2.94 6.59 37.46
CA ASP A 396 -1.96 6.20 38.47
C ASP A 396 -1.77 4.68 38.42
N TRP A 397 -0.77 4.26 37.63
CA TRP A 397 -0.46 2.84 37.42
C TRP A 397 0.00 2.15 38.71
N THR A 398 0.49 2.89 39.70
CA THR A 398 0.92 2.33 41.00
C THR A 398 -0.29 1.86 41.79
N VAL A 399 -1.29 2.74 41.91
CA VAL A 399 -2.57 2.43 42.57
C VAL A 399 -3.30 1.33 41.81
N PHE A 400 -3.29 1.40 40.48
CA PHE A 400 -3.94 0.42 39.63
C PHE A 400 -3.34 -0.98 39.81
N ILE A 401 -2.01 -1.15 39.68
CA ILE A 401 -1.36 -2.46 39.84
C ILE A 401 -1.64 -3.02 41.25
N THR A 402 -1.55 -2.19 42.28
CA THR A 402 -1.81 -2.61 43.67
C THR A 402 -3.25 -3.11 43.87
N LYS A 403 -4.23 -2.45 43.25
CA LYS A 403 -5.65 -2.86 43.31
C LYS A 403 -6.00 -4.03 42.39
N SER A 404 -5.35 -4.14 41.23
CA SER A 404 -5.54 -5.26 40.29
C SER A 404 -5.16 -6.60 40.93
N ASN A 405 -4.18 -6.60 41.84
CA ASN A 405 -3.80 -7.76 42.64
C ASN A 405 -4.83 -8.13 43.74
N GLN A 406 -5.90 -7.34 43.92
CA GLN A 406 -6.96 -7.55 44.92
C GLN A 406 -8.32 -7.92 44.29
N ASP A 407 -8.34 -8.50 43.09
CA ASP A 407 -9.53 -9.04 42.39
C ASP A 407 -10.67 -8.03 42.10
N GLN A 408 -10.39 -6.72 42.07
CA GLN A 408 -11.31 -5.74 41.47
C GLN A 408 -11.13 -5.69 39.95
N SER A 409 -12.23 -5.57 39.19
CA SER A 409 -12.14 -5.57 37.72
C SER A 409 -11.35 -4.34 37.23
N GLY A 410 -10.17 -4.56 36.65
CA GLY A 410 -9.30 -3.49 36.15
C GLY A 410 -10.01 -2.56 35.15
N GLU A 411 -11.04 -3.05 34.46
CA GLU A 411 -11.82 -2.26 33.51
C GLU A 411 -12.62 -1.13 34.17
N GLU A 412 -13.18 -1.30 35.38
CA GLU A 412 -13.90 -0.21 36.09
C GLU A 412 -13.00 1.01 36.31
N PHE A 413 -11.72 0.78 36.57
CA PHE A 413 -10.75 1.86 36.69
C PHE A 413 -10.49 2.56 35.35
N TYR A 414 -10.46 1.81 34.24
CA TYR A 414 -10.34 2.39 32.90
C TYR A 414 -11.53 3.30 32.58
N PHE A 415 -12.75 2.85 32.91
CA PHE A 415 -13.96 3.65 32.72
C PHE A 415 -13.87 4.98 33.47
N HIS A 416 -13.42 4.96 34.72
CA HIS A 416 -13.26 6.19 35.50
C HIS A 416 -12.25 7.16 34.87
N CYS A 417 -11.08 6.66 34.43
CA CYS A 417 -10.07 7.49 33.78
C CYS A 417 -10.55 8.06 32.43
N ILE A 418 -11.26 7.25 31.64
CA ILE A 418 -11.88 7.70 30.39
C ILE A 418 -13.00 8.71 30.67
N GLU A 419 -13.78 8.54 31.74
CA GLU A 419 -14.85 9.48 32.10
C GLU A 419 -14.29 10.86 32.46
N GLN A 420 -13.19 10.89 33.23
CA GLN A 420 -12.53 12.13 33.60
C GLN A 420 -11.82 12.82 32.41
N SER A 421 -11.26 12.04 31.49
CA SER A 421 -10.41 12.55 30.40
C SER A 421 -11.18 12.81 29.10
N CYS A 422 -12.19 11.99 28.82
CA CYS A 422 -12.89 11.86 27.54
C CYS A 422 -14.35 11.40 27.76
N ARG A 423 -15.11 12.12 28.60
CA ARG A 423 -16.49 11.77 29.03
C ARG A 423 -17.43 11.35 27.89
N GLU A 424 -17.27 11.94 26.72
CA GLU A 424 -18.11 11.69 25.55
C GLU A 424 -17.95 10.28 24.96
N LEU A 425 -16.87 9.56 25.28
CA LEU A 425 -16.68 8.17 24.86
C LEU A 425 -17.42 7.17 25.75
N ILE A 426 -17.88 7.57 26.95
CA ILE A 426 -18.52 6.67 27.92
C ILE A 426 -19.77 5.95 27.36
N PRO A 427 -20.70 6.62 26.65
CA PRO A 427 -21.83 5.92 26.04
C PRO A 427 -21.39 4.87 25.02
N LEU A 428 -20.29 5.12 24.31
CA LEU A 428 -19.78 4.24 23.25
C LEU A 428 -19.08 3.00 23.80
N LEU A 429 -18.47 3.09 24.98
CA LEU A 429 -17.88 1.93 25.67
C LEU A 429 -18.92 0.88 26.08
N LYS A 430 -20.18 1.29 26.21
CA LYS A 430 -21.32 0.41 26.54
C LYS A 430 -22.11 -0.04 25.31
N SER A 431 -21.66 0.32 24.11
CA SER A 431 -22.36 0.05 22.86
C SER A 431 -21.60 -0.97 22.00
N ASP A 432 -22.34 -1.83 21.31
CA ASP A 432 -21.75 -2.78 20.37
C ASP A 432 -21.25 -2.09 19.11
N ILE A 433 -20.17 -2.62 18.54
CA ILE A 433 -19.75 -2.32 17.17
C ILE A 433 -20.84 -2.82 16.22
N LYS A 434 -21.48 -1.89 15.51
CA LYS A 434 -22.66 -2.16 14.67
C LYS A 434 -22.27 -2.81 13.34
N LEU A 435 -23.22 -3.50 12.72
CA LEU A 435 -23.05 -3.99 11.34
C LEU A 435 -23.03 -2.84 10.34
N GLN A 436 -23.81 -1.78 10.53
CA GLN A 436 -23.84 -0.61 9.65
C GLN A 436 -23.78 0.69 10.46
N TYR A 437 -23.20 1.72 9.84
CA TYR A 437 -23.11 3.07 10.38
C TYR A 437 -23.58 4.12 9.38
N ASP A 438 -24.45 5.03 9.82
CA ASP A 438 -24.99 6.08 8.96
C ASP A 438 -24.00 7.23 8.72
N CYS A 439 -23.07 7.45 9.65
CA CYS A 439 -22.08 8.53 9.59
C CYS A 439 -20.68 8.09 10.03
N ILE A 440 -19.67 8.68 9.40
CA ILE A 440 -18.24 8.39 9.66
C ILE A 440 -17.86 8.66 11.11
N SER A 441 -18.34 9.76 11.70
CA SER A 441 -17.97 10.16 13.06
C SER A 441 -18.40 9.10 14.08
N HIS A 442 -19.61 8.55 13.97
CA HIS A 442 -20.07 7.50 14.88
C HIS A 442 -19.21 6.24 14.75
N TYR A 443 -18.92 5.79 13.51
CA TYR A 443 -18.02 4.67 13.28
C TYR A 443 -16.62 4.91 13.90
N LYS A 444 -16.06 6.09 13.65
CA LYS A 444 -14.74 6.50 14.15
C LYS A 444 -14.70 6.46 15.67
N TYR A 445 -15.60 7.15 16.37
CA TYR A 445 -15.56 7.24 17.82
C TYR A 445 -15.92 5.92 18.52
N SER A 446 -16.82 5.09 17.95
CA SER A 446 -17.08 3.73 18.47
C SER A 446 -15.80 2.88 18.43
N ASN A 447 -15.08 2.89 17.30
CA ASN A 447 -13.82 2.17 17.19
C ASN A 447 -12.72 2.78 18.07
N MET A 448 -12.62 4.10 18.18
CA MET A 448 -11.64 4.75 19.06
C MET A 448 -11.83 4.37 20.53
N ALA A 449 -13.08 4.32 21.02
CA ALA A 449 -13.38 3.88 22.38
C ALA A 449 -12.87 2.45 22.63
N MET A 450 -13.09 1.54 21.66
CA MET A 450 -12.62 0.16 21.74
C MET A 450 -11.09 0.04 21.62
N ILE A 451 -10.45 0.85 20.77
CA ILE A 451 -8.99 0.94 20.66
C ILE A 451 -8.39 1.32 22.02
N ILE A 452 -8.93 2.35 22.67
CA ILE A 452 -8.43 2.86 23.95
C ILE A 452 -8.52 1.80 25.04
N ILE A 453 -9.73 1.25 25.28
CA ILE A 453 -9.93 0.29 26.37
C ILE A 453 -9.14 -0.99 26.15
N ASN A 454 -9.07 -1.48 24.90
CA ASN A 454 -8.25 -2.64 24.60
C ASN A 454 -6.76 -2.35 24.81
N THR A 455 -6.27 -1.17 24.37
CA THR A 455 -4.87 -0.75 24.57
C THR A 455 -4.50 -0.69 26.05
N MET A 456 -5.38 -0.13 26.90
CA MET A 456 -5.18 -0.08 28.35
C MET A 456 -5.06 -1.48 28.96
N ALA A 457 -5.93 -2.41 28.55
CA ALA A 457 -5.84 -3.82 28.96
C ALA A 457 -4.54 -4.50 28.49
N GLN A 458 -4.01 -4.15 27.31
CA GLN A 458 -2.71 -4.69 26.86
C GLN A 458 -1.55 -4.16 27.71
N ILE A 459 -1.59 -2.87 28.07
CA ILE A 459 -0.59 -2.24 28.94
C ILE A 459 -0.61 -2.91 30.32
N GLU A 460 -1.78 -3.12 30.93
CA GLU A 460 -1.92 -3.85 32.20
C GLU A 460 -1.28 -5.24 32.12
N LYS A 461 -1.60 -6.00 31.07
CA LYS A 461 -1.07 -7.35 30.87
C LYS A 461 0.46 -7.35 30.74
N GLU A 462 1.04 -6.37 30.04
CA GLU A 462 2.50 -6.29 29.86
C GLU A 462 3.20 -5.87 31.16
N MET A 463 2.61 -4.94 31.93
CA MET A 463 3.15 -4.52 33.22
C MET A 463 3.12 -5.61 34.29
N THR A 464 2.15 -6.53 34.24
CA THR A 464 1.99 -7.63 35.22
C THR A 464 2.84 -8.87 34.91
N THR A 465 3.27 -9.07 33.66
CA THR A 465 3.94 -10.33 33.24
C THR A 465 5.46 -10.32 33.39
N LYS A 466 6.16 -9.22 33.02
CA LYS A 466 7.59 -8.97 33.37
C LYS A 466 8.02 -7.59 32.91
N LEU A 467 8.56 -6.75 33.82
CA LEU A 467 9.13 -5.46 33.45
C LEU A 467 10.48 -5.62 32.73
N PRO A 468 10.75 -4.86 31.65
CA PRO A 468 12.05 -4.90 30.98
C PRO A 468 13.20 -4.48 31.91
N ASN A 469 14.34 -5.17 31.80
CA ASN A 469 15.57 -4.80 32.51
C ASN A 469 16.26 -3.56 31.93
N ASP A 470 15.91 -3.17 30.70
CA ASP A 470 16.49 -2.02 30.02
C ASP A 470 16.02 -0.70 30.63
N TYR A 471 16.96 0.20 30.94
CA TYR A 471 16.69 1.56 31.39
C TYR A 471 17.68 2.57 30.80
N LEU A 472 17.35 3.85 30.96
CA LEU A 472 18.21 4.99 30.65
C LEU A 472 18.21 5.97 31.82
N ASN A 473 19.40 6.45 32.19
CA ASN A 473 19.55 7.61 33.08
C ASN A 473 19.54 8.86 32.20
N MET A 474 18.55 9.73 32.43
CA MET A 474 18.31 10.93 31.64
C MET A 474 18.18 12.16 32.51
N SER A 475 18.63 13.30 31.98
CA SER A 475 18.48 14.61 32.60
C SER A 475 17.36 15.39 31.90
N LEU A 476 16.64 16.19 32.68
CA LEU A 476 15.59 17.08 32.16
C LEU A 476 16.25 18.35 31.59
N LEU A 477 16.07 18.61 30.30
CA LEU A 477 16.65 19.79 29.65
C LEU A 477 15.73 21.00 29.66
N THR A 478 14.51 20.82 29.16
CA THR A 478 13.54 21.90 29.00
C THR A 478 12.13 21.34 28.92
N SER A 479 11.16 22.19 29.25
CA SER A 479 9.74 21.89 29.21
C SER A 479 8.99 22.99 28.48
N THR A 480 8.19 22.60 27.49
CA THR A 480 7.28 23.51 26.82
C THR A 480 5.87 23.29 27.35
N ILE A 481 5.31 24.29 28.02
CA ILE A 481 3.91 24.26 28.46
C ILE A 481 3.05 24.72 27.29
N ASN A 482 2.16 23.85 26.82
CA ASN A 482 1.09 24.26 25.93
C ASN A 482 -0.06 24.80 26.81
N HIS A 483 -0.40 26.08 26.68
CA HIS A 483 -1.28 26.78 27.63
C HIS A 483 -2.72 26.21 27.69
N ASN A 484 -3.14 25.39 26.73
CA ASN A 484 -4.53 24.92 26.60
C ASN A 484 -4.69 23.38 26.56
N SER A 485 -3.64 22.57 26.83
CA SER A 485 -3.76 21.10 26.80
C SER A 485 -3.37 20.42 28.12
N HIS A 486 -4.17 19.45 28.56
CA HIS A 486 -3.87 18.59 29.71
C HIS A 486 -2.58 17.74 29.55
N LEU A 487 -2.03 17.70 28.34
CA LEU A 487 -0.76 17.06 28.01
C LEU A 487 0.33 18.11 27.78
N VAL A 488 1.52 17.81 28.28
CA VAL A 488 2.73 18.63 28.21
C VAL A 488 3.84 17.82 27.56
N HIS A 489 4.68 18.51 26.82
CA HIS A 489 5.83 17.92 26.17
C HIS A 489 7.13 18.35 26.85
N VAL A 490 8.00 17.39 27.07
CA VAL A 490 9.22 17.54 27.85
C VAL A 490 10.39 16.90 27.13
N ILE A 491 11.57 17.53 27.16
CA ILE A 491 12.78 17.01 26.51
C ILE A 491 13.73 16.46 27.57
N PHE A 492 14.08 15.19 27.41
CA PHE A 492 15.11 14.51 28.18
C PHE A 492 16.34 14.26 27.31
N ASP A 493 17.55 14.32 27.89
CA ASP A 493 18.77 13.87 27.24
C ASP A 493 19.58 12.87 28.08
N CYS A 494 20.37 12.06 27.39
CA CYS A 494 21.37 11.19 27.99
C CYS A 494 22.64 11.13 27.12
N ARG A 495 23.77 10.81 27.75
CA ARG A 495 25.04 10.50 27.07
C ARG A 495 25.22 8.99 26.97
N LEU A 496 25.54 8.51 25.78
CA LEU A 496 25.68 7.07 25.48
C LEU A 496 26.84 6.85 24.50
N SER A 497 27.34 5.62 24.41
CA SER A 497 28.26 5.24 23.33
C SER A 497 27.56 5.26 21.96
N ARG A 498 28.33 5.38 20.89
CA ARG A 498 27.82 5.44 19.52
C ARG A 498 26.90 4.27 19.17
N GLU A 499 27.27 3.04 19.53
CA GLU A 499 26.47 1.84 19.27
C GLU A 499 25.17 1.86 20.08
N ALA A 500 25.27 2.22 21.37
CA ALA A 500 24.15 2.25 22.29
C ALA A 500 23.07 3.27 21.89
N ILE A 501 23.44 4.40 21.28
CA ILE A 501 22.48 5.40 20.80
C ILE A 501 21.48 4.78 19.81
N PHE A 502 21.94 4.05 18.80
CA PHE A 502 21.06 3.48 17.78
C PHE A 502 20.19 2.36 18.34
N GLU A 503 20.75 1.53 19.23
CA GLU A 503 20.02 0.45 19.89
C GLU A 503 18.93 1.01 20.82
N LYS A 504 19.31 1.88 21.75
CA LYS A 504 18.40 2.47 22.75
C LYS A 504 17.34 3.34 22.09
N ARG A 505 17.70 4.12 21.05
CA ARG A 505 16.71 4.87 20.26
C ARG A 505 15.59 3.98 19.73
N ARG A 506 15.92 2.85 19.11
CA ARG A 506 14.93 1.92 18.54
C ARG A 506 14.09 1.24 19.62
N LYS A 507 14.68 0.97 20.79
CA LYS A 507 14.00 0.34 21.93
C LYS A 507 13.01 1.25 22.66
N PHE A 508 13.20 2.57 22.63
CA PHE A 508 12.41 3.50 23.44
C PHE A 508 11.39 4.31 22.62
N ILE A 509 11.64 4.58 21.33
CA ILE A 509 10.73 5.39 20.52
C ILE A 509 9.35 4.73 20.34
N ASN A 510 8.29 5.53 20.41
CA ASN A 510 6.89 5.11 20.41
C ASN A 510 6.49 4.19 21.57
N HIS A 511 7.24 4.19 22.68
CA HIS A 511 6.86 3.44 23.88
C HIS A 511 6.19 4.33 24.91
N ILE A 512 5.24 3.75 25.65
CA ILE A 512 4.92 4.19 27.00
C ILE A 512 6.10 3.81 27.88
N VAL A 513 6.54 4.75 28.71
CA VAL A 513 7.71 4.60 29.58
C VAL A 513 7.37 4.96 31.02
N SER A 514 7.96 4.26 31.99
CA SER A 514 7.95 4.71 33.40
C SER A 514 9.08 5.70 33.63
N ILE A 515 8.83 6.74 34.43
CA ILE A 515 9.80 7.79 34.76
C ILE A 515 9.91 7.89 36.28
N ARG A 516 11.11 7.66 36.81
CA ARG A 516 11.39 7.67 38.27
C ARG A 516 12.68 8.44 38.58
N LEU A 517 12.78 8.99 39.79
CA LEU A 517 13.96 9.71 40.25
C LEU A 517 15.11 8.74 40.55
N ASN A 518 16.34 9.09 40.15
CA ASN A 518 17.54 8.30 40.46
C ASN A 518 17.98 8.55 41.92
N GLY A 519 18.01 7.51 42.77
CA GLY A 519 18.55 7.60 44.15
C GLY A 519 17.59 7.32 45.32
N ASP A 520 16.28 7.11 45.09
CA ASP A 520 15.35 6.67 46.14
C ASP A 520 15.21 5.14 46.14
N ALA A 521 16.13 4.44 46.82
CA ALA A 521 16.12 2.98 46.93
C ALA A 521 15.06 2.44 47.92
N ASN A 522 14.47 3.29 48.77
CA ASN A 522 13.58 2.89 49.87
C ASN A 522 12.09 3.19 49.65
N SER A 523 11.65 3.52 48.43
CA SER A 523 10.21 3.68 48.13
C SER A 523 9.83 3.06 46.79
N ASP A 524 9.76 1.73 46.75
CA ASP A 524 9.21 1.00 45.61
C ASP A 524 7.72 1.34 45.30
N SER A 525 7.07 2.16 46.12
CA SER A 525 5.61 2.29 46.16
C SER A 525 5.00 3.65 45.78
N TYR A 526 5.73 4.72 45.47
CA TYR A 526 5.07 6.05 45.45
C TYR A 526 4.88 6.80 44.13
N LEU A 527 5.59 6.53 43.03
CA LEU A 527 5.40 7.33 41.82
C LEU A 527 5.83 6.58 40.53
N LEU A 528 5.12 5.52 40.12
CA LEU A 528 5.22 5.04 38.73
C LEU A 528 4.46 6.01 37.81
N ASN A 529 5.07 7.17 37.57
CA ASN A 529 4.53 8.08 36.57
C ASN A 529 4.93 7.61 35.18
N ILE A 530 4.02 7.77 34.22
CA ILE A 530 4.28 7.34 32.85
C ILE A 530 4.33 8.51 31.87
N GLY A 531 5.08 8.32 30.80
CA GLY A 531 5.14 9.22 29.65
C GLY A 531 5.11 8.43 28.34
N TYR A 532 4.93 9.13 27.23
CA TYR A 532 5.01 8.56 25.89
C TYR A 532 6.16 9.20 25.12
N ILE A 533 7.08 8.38 24.59
CA ILE A 533 8.20 8.87 23.78
C ILE A 533 7.74 8.98 22.32
N ALA A 534 7.46 10.20 21.87
CA ALA A 534 6.95 10.46 20.53
C ALA A 534 8.06 10.54 19.47
N ASN A 535 9.16 11.21 19.79
CA ASN A 535 10.27 11.43 18.84
C ASN A 535 11.64 11.40 19.56
N SER A 536 12.71 11.27 18.78
CA SER A 536 14.08 11.27 19.27
C SER A 536 15.06 11.84 18.25
N VAL A 537 16.05 12.57 18.72
CA VAL A 537 17.18 13.07 17.92
C VAL A 537 18.48 12.75 18.63
N TRP A 538 19.55 12.57 17.88
CA TRP A 538 20.87 12.27 18.43
C TRP A 538 21.95 13.12 17.79
N ASP A 539 23.02 13.33 18.55
CA ASP A 539 24.21 13.98 18.05
C ASP A 539 25.47 13.21 18.48
N ILE A 540 26.25 12.80 17.47
CA ILE A 540 27.49 12.05 17.64
C ILE A 540 28.59 12.86 16.95
N PRO A 541 29.47 13.53 17.72
CA PRO A 541 30.63 14.22 17.15
C PRO A 541 31.56 13.26 16.40
N ARG A 542 32.08 13.66 15.23
CA ARG A 542 32.87 12.79 14.33
C ARG A 542 34.09 12.12 14.97
N ARG A 543 34.67 12.71 16.03
CA ARG A 543 35.88 12.23 16.72
C ARG A 543 35.63 11.56 18.07
N HIS A 544 34.38 11.45 18.52
CA HIS A 544 34.06 10.93 19.85
C HIS A 544 33.43 9.54 19.78
N SER A 545 33.76 8.68 20.76
CA SER A 545 33.13 7.37 20.96
C SER A 545 31.76 7.47 21.63
N THR A 546 31.44 8.63 22.20
CA THR A 546 30.18 8.93 22.89
C THR A 546 29.42 10.06 22.19
N GLY A 547 28.10 10.04 22.28
CA GLY A 547 27.20 11.06 21.76
C GLY A 547 26.06 11.33 22.74
N ARG A 548 25.17 12.25 22.35
CA ARG A 548 23.94 12.56 23.10
C ARG A 548 22.71 12.05 22.36
N LEU A 549 21.74 11.55 23.11
CA LEU A 549 20.42 11.14 22.63
C LEU A 549 19.35 11.94 23.37
N PHE A 550 18.49 12.59 22.62
CA PHE A 550 17.39 13.43 23.09
C PHE A 550 16.07 12.72 22.80
N PHE A 551 15.15 12.73 23.77
CA PHE A 551 13.79 12.20 23.63
C PHE A 551 12.75 13.28 23.91
N SER A 552 11.74 13.36 23.05
CA SER A 552 10.52 14.11 23.32
C SER A 552 9.51 13.20 24.01
N VAL A 553 9.16 13.55 25.24
CA VAL A 553 8.30 12.79 26.14
C VAL A 553 7.02 13.57 26.40
N ILE A 554 5.88 12.95 26.10
CA ILE A 554 4.54 13.48 26.37
C ILE A 554 4.06 12.94 27.71
N MET A 555 3.52 13.81 28.55
CA MET A 555 3.00 13.46 29.88
C MET A 555 1.87 14.41 30.28
N THR A 556 1.20 14.14 31.39
CA THR A 556 0.17 15.04 31.92
C THR A 556 0.77 16.30 32.55
N SER A 557 0.03 17.41 32.52
CA SER A 557 0.45 18.67 33.16
C SER A 557 0.68 18.53 34.67
N SER A 558 -0.16 17.74 35.34
CA SER A 558 -0.04 17.43 36.76
C SER A 558 1.25 16.67 37.08
N PHE A 559 1.67 15.74 36.23
CA PHE A 559 2.93 15.04 36.40
C PHE A 559 4.12 15.97 36.10
N HIS A 560 4.04 16.77 35.04
CA HIS A 560 5.09 17.74 34.73
C HIS A 560 5.38 18.71 35.89
N GLN A 561 4.36 19.22 36.59
CA GLN A 561 4.52 20.07 37.78
C GLN A 561 5.26 19.38 38.94
N LYS A 562 5.14 18.05 39.07
CA LYS A 562 5.90 17.26 40.05
C LYS A 562 7.36 17.12 39.61
N LEU A 563 7.58 16.88 38.31
CA LEU A 563 8.89 16.73 37.68
C LEU A 563 9.74 18.00 37.76
N SER A 564 9.15 19.17 37.49
CA SER A 564 9.86 20.46 37.48
C SER A 564 10.43 20.85 38.85
N ARG A 565 9.87 20.33 39.96
CA ARG A 565 10.42 20.52 41.32
C ARG A 565 11.79 19.86 41.52
N PHE A 566 12.16 18.91 40.65
CA PHE A 566 13.40 18.15 40.72
C PHE A 566 14.18 18.20 39.41
N SER A 567 14.12 19.32 38.68
CA SER A 567 14.73 19.49 37.35
C SER A 567 16.24 19.22 37.32
N ASN A 568 16.96 19.48 38.41
CA ASN A 568 18.41 19.28 38.52
C ASN A 568 18.85 17.84 38.86
N LYS A 569 17.92 16.88 38.91
CA LYS A 569 18.21 15.47 39.24
C LYS A 569 18.19 14.58 38.00
N GLU A 570 18.88 13.45 38.08
CA GLU A 570 18.81 12.39 37.07
C GLU A 570 17.56 11.53 37.24
N TRP A 571 17.02 11.06 36.13
CA TRP A 571 15.80 10.25 36.03
C TRP A 571 16.07 8.92 35.37
N ILE A 572 15.50 7.86 35.93
CA ILE A 572 15.49 6.52 35.36
C ILE A 572 14.24 6.37 34.50
N ILE A 573 14.41 6.11 33.21
CA ILE A 573 13.32 5.85 32.27
C ILE A 573 13.40 4.41 31.77
N LYS A 574 12.27 3.69 31.83
CA LYS A 574 12.15 2.30 31.38
C LYS A 574 11.02 2.14 30.36
N PRO A 575 11.20 1.41 29.25
CA PRO A 575 10.12 1.12 28.31
C PRO A 575 9.13 0.13 28.94
N LEU A 576 7.84 0.36 28.73
CA LEU A 576 6.76 -0.47 29.28
C LEU A 576 5.92 -1.12 28.19
N PHE A 577 5.51 -0.35 27.17
CA PHE A 577 4.57 -0.83 26.15
C PHE A 577 4.81 -0.13 24.81
N TYR A 578 4.84 -0.87 23.70
CA TYR A 578 4.99 -0.28 22.36
C TYR A 578 3.65 0.19 21.78
N LEU A 579 3.41 1.50 21.78
CA LEU A 579 2.10 2.09 21.48
C LEU A 579 1.84 2.36 19.99
N ARG A 580 2.87 2.32 19.13
CA ARG A 580 2.73 2.73 17.71
C ARG A 580 1.58 2.04 16.96
N PRO A 581 1.27 0.74 17.15
CA PRO A 581 0.13 0.10 16.50
C PRO A 581 -1.19 0.81 16.79
N ALA A 582 -1.49 1.11 18.05
CA ALA A 582 -2.72 1.82 18.45
C ALA A 582 -2.76 3.24 17.86
N VAL A 583 -1.64 3.97 17.90
CA VAL A 583 -1.54 5.31 17.30
C VAL A 583 -1.87 5.28 15.80
N ARG A 584 -1.34 4.29 15.06
CA ARG A 584 -1.62 4.15 13.63
C ARG A 584 -3.10 3.88 13.33
N LEU A 585 -3.81 3.16 14.19
CA LEU A 585 -5.26 2.96 14.02
C LEU A 585 -6.02 4.29 14.09
N ILE A 586 -5.69 5.13 15.07
CA ILE A 586 -6.28 6.47 15.23
C ILE A 586 -5.93 7.36 14.03
N GLU A 587 -4.65 7.39 13.62
CA GLU A 587 -4.18 8.11 12.44
C GLU A 587 -4.93 7.66 11.17
N THR A 588 -5.19 6.35 11.02
CA THR A 588 -5.93 5.78 9.89
C THR A 588 -7.35 6.29 9.83
N LEU A 589 -8.09 6.22 10.95
CA LEU A 589 -9.48 6.67 11.00
C LEU A 589 -9.61 8.16 10.70
N ALA A 590 -8.70 8.98 11.24
CA ALA A 590 -8.64 10.41 10.95
C ALA A 590 -8.31 10.69 9.48
N TYR A 591 -7.34 9.96 8.91
CA TYR A 591 -6.96 10.10 7.51
C TYR A 591 -8.12 9.75 6.57
N LEU A 592 -8.82 8.64 6.80
CA LEU A 592 -9.93 8.22 5.96
C LEU A 592 -11.12 9.18 6.02
N GLU A 593 -11.42 9.71 7.20
CA GLU A 593 -12.43 10.76 7.36
C GLU A 593 -12.07 12.02 6.54
N GLN A 594 -10.80 12.43 6.57
CA GLN A 594 -10.36 13.68 5.94
C GLN A 594 -10.16 13.57 4.41
N TYR A 595 -9.59 12.47 3.94
CA TYR A 595 -9.12 12.33 2.55
C TYR A 595 -9.93 11.33 1.72
N ARG A 596 -10.74 10.46 2.35
CA ARG A 596 -11.49 9.38 1.67
C ARG A 596 -12.96 9.28 2.10
N SER A 597 -13.55 10.39 2.52
CA SER A 597 -14.88 10.44 3.13
C SER A 597 -15.96 9.70 2.32
N GLN A 598 -16.04 9.89 1.01
CA GLN A 598 -17.06 9.23 0.18
C GLN A 598 -16.90 7.70 0.17
N SER A 599 -15.70 7.19 -0.16
CA SER A 599 -15.44 5.74 -0.16
C SER A 599 -15.55 5.13 1.24
N PHE A 600 -15.16 5.87 2.27
CA PHE A 600 -15.25 5.43 3.65
C PHE A 600 -16.70 5.34 4.11
N GLN A 601 -17.54 6.31 3.73
CA GLN A 601 -18.97 6.30 4.01
C GLN A 601 -19.68 5.11 3.37
N SER A 602 -19.35 4.76 2.11
CA SER A 602 -19.86 3.55 1.47
C SER A 602 -19.43 2.28 2.20
N LEU A 603 -18.18 2.24 2.68
CA LEU A 603 -17.61 1.06 3.35
C LEU A 603 -18.24 0.80 4.72
N ILE A 604 -18.49 1.83 5.51
CA ILE A 604 -19.15 1.68 6.82
C ILE A 604 -20.65 1.39 6.69
N ARG A 605 -21.27 1.77 5.57
CA ARG A 605 -22.66 1.42 5.23
C ARG A 605 -22.81 0.04 4.60
N LEU A 606 -21.72 -0.64 4.25
CA LEU A 606 -21.73 -1.92 3.53
C LEU A 606 -22.46 -1.81 2.18
N ASP A 607 -22.20 -0.74 1.42
CA ASP A 607 -22.82 -0.53 0.10
C ASP A 607 -22.54 -1.73 -0.83
N PRO A 608 -23.57 -2.45 -1.31
CA PRO A 608 -23.39 -3.60 -2.20
C PRO A 608 -22.62 -3.29 -3.48
N ASN A 609 -22.63 -2.03 -3.95
CA ASN A 609 -21.91 -1.61 -5.14
C ASN A 609 -20.38 -1.60 -4.95
N LEU A 610 -19.89 -1.64 -3.70
CA LEU A 610 -18.46 -1.81 -3.42
C LEU A 610 -17.97 -3.20 -3.84
N CYS A 611 -18.81 -4.21 -3.69
CA CYS A 611 -18.44 -5.57 -3.97
C CYS A 611 -18.43 -5.85 -5.48
N HIS A 612 -17.37 -6.47 -5.98
CA HIS A 612 -17.30 -6.89 -7.36
C HIS A 612 -18.25 -8.07 -7.60
N ASN A 613 -19.28 -7.84 -8.43
CA ASN A 613 -20.46 -8.70 -8.53
C ASN A 613 -20.23 -9.90 -9.48
N GLN A 614 -20.62 -11.10 -9.05
CA GLN A 614 -20.39 -12.37 -9.76
C GLN A 614 -21.24 -12.53 -11.04
N ASN A 615 -22.31 -11.75 -11.21
CA ASN A 615 -23.29 -11.91 -12.30
C ASN A 615 -22.78 -11.55 -13.72
N LYS A 616 -21.50 -11.18 -13.88
CA LYS A 616 -20.84 -11.03 -15.20
C LYS A 616 -19.78 -12.10 -15.50
N ILE A 617 -19.66 -13.14 -14.66
CA ILE A 617 -18.66 -14.21 -14.84
C ILE A 617 -19.11 -15.22 -15.92
N MET A 618 -20.41 -15.30 -16.26
CA MET A 618 -20.90 -16.21 -17.31
C MET A 618 -20.53 -15.82 -18.75
N THR A 619 -19.97 -14.63 -18.99
CA THR A 619 -19.54 -14.20 -20.35
C THR A 619 -18.04 -14.30 -20.58
N LEU A 620 -17.24 -14.75 -19.60
CA LEU A 620 -15.77 -14.72 -19.65
C LEU A 620 -15.08 -16.06 -19.31
N ALA A 621 -15.75 -17.19 -19.58
CA ALA A 621 -15.13 -18.52 -19.58
C ALA A 621 -14.04 -18.73 -20.66
N CYS A 622 -13.54 -17.66 -21.31
CA CYS A 622 -12.65 -17.72 -22.47
C CYS A 622 -11.29 -17.01 -22.26
N LYS A 623 -10.95 -16.52 -21.06
CA LYS A 623 -9.57 -16.05 -20.80
C LYS A 623 -8.68 -17.26 -20.47
N PRO A 624 -7.62 -17.54 -21.24
CA PRO A 624 -6.67 -18.59 -20.88
C PRO A 624 -5.92 -18.17 -19.60
N LEU A 625 -6.21 -18.82 -18.47
CA LEU A 625 -5.42 -18.63 -17.26
C LEU A 625 -4.07 -19.35 -17.43
N HIS A 626 -3.01 -18.78 -16.87
CA HIS A 626 -1.75 -19.51 -16.76
C HIS A 626 -1.93 -20.72 -15.85
N ASN A 627 -1.71 -21.92 -16.40
CA ASN A 627 -1.86 -23.23 -15.73
C ASN A 627 -3.29 -23.56 -15.25
N GLN A 628 -4.32 -23.39 -16.09
CA GLN A 628 -5.72 -23.75 -15.78
C GLN A 628 -5.91 -25.16 -15.16
N LYS A 629 -5.10 -26.16 -15.56
CA LYS A 629 -5.22 -27.56 -15.10
C LYS A 629 -5.00 -27.77 -13.59
N GLN A 630 -4.50 -26.77 -12.86
CA GLN A 630 -4.18 -26.90 -11.42
C GLN A 630 -5.27 -26.37 -10.48
N TYR A 631 -6.25 -25.62 -10.98
CA TYR A 631 -7.28 -24.97 -10.15
C TYR A 631 -8.66 -25.59 -10.38
N ASN A 632 -9.43 -25.79 -9.32
CA ASN A 632 -10.85 -26.18 -9.45
C ASN A 632 -11.74 -25.00 -9.86
N GLU A 633 -13.00 -25.26 -10.19
CA GLU A 633 -13.95 -24.26 -10.70
C GLU A 633 -14.09 -23.01 -9.80
N LYS A 634 -14.23 -23.20 -8.47
CA LYS A 634 -14.39 -22.07 -7.54
C LYS A 634 -13.09 -21.28 -7.36
N GLN A 635 -11.94 -21.96 -7.39
CA GLN A 635 -10.63 -21.31 -7.38
C GLN A 635 -10.41 -20.50 -8.67
N GLN A 636 -10.78 -21.04 -9.83
CA GLN A 636 -10.72 -20.33 -11.11
C GLN A 636 -11.63 -19.11 -11.11
N ALA A 637 -12.86 -19.23 -10.60
CA ALA A 637 -13.80 -18.11 -10.48
C ALA A 637 -13.22 -16.98 -9.62
N ALA A 638 -12.54 -17.30 -8.51
CA ALA A 638 -11.86 -16.32 -7.67
C ALA A 638 -10.72 -15.60 -8.42
N ILE A 639 -9.89 -16.34 -9.18
CA ILE A 639 -8.79 -15.78 -9.96
C ILE A 639 -9.32 -14.87 -11.09
N VAL A 640 -10.34 -15.32 -11.83
CA VAL A 640 -10.96 -14.55 -12.90
C VAL A 640 -11.60 -13.26 -12.35
N ALA A 641 -12.34 -13.35 -11.25
CA ALA A 641 -12.94 -12.18 -10.60
C ALA A 641 -11.87 -11.17 -10.12
N ALA A 642 -10.72 -11.65 -9.66
CA ALA A 642 -9.60 -10.78 -9.31
C ALA A 642 -9.04 -10.06 -10.55
N CYS A 643 -8.78 -10.78 -11.64
CA CYS A 643 -8.34 -10.17 -12.90
C CYS A 643 -9.35 -9.15 -13.44
N ASP A 644 -10.65 -9.44 -13.37
CA ASP A 644 -11.69 -8.53 -13.83
C ASP A 644 -11.79 -7.27 -12.95
N LEU A 645 -11.69 -7.43 -11.62
CA LEU A 645 -11.60 -6.30 -10.68
C LEU A 645 -10.45 -5.35 -11.04
N ILE A 646 -9.27 -5.89 -11.32
CA ILE A 646 -8.09 -5.09 -11.70
C ILE A 646 -8.30 -4.35 -13.02
N ASN A 647 -8.99 -4.98 -13.97
CA ASN A 647 -9.23 -4.42 -15.29
C ASN A 647 -10.35 -3.36 -15.33
N LEU A 648 -11.06 -3.12 -14.23
CA LEU A 648 -12.07 -2.07 -14.15
C LEU A 648 -11.45 -0.67 -14.25
N SER A 649 -11.88 0.12 -15.23
CA SER A 649 -11.47 1.51 -15.45
C SER A 649 -11.94 2.52 -14.38
N THR A 650 -12.68 2.08 -13.36
CA THR A 650 -13.18 2.96 -12.30
C THR A 650 -12.12 3.32 -11.26
N SER A 651 -12.11 4.60 -10.86
CA SER A 651 -11.34 5.13 -9.73
C SER A 651 -12.02 4.95 -8.37
N THR A 652 -13.25 4.40 -8.34
CA THR A 652 -13.95 4.14 -7.07
C THR A 652 -13.41 2.88 -6.38
N LEU A 653 -13.44 2.87 -5.06
CA LEU A 653 -13.09 1.70 -4.26
C LEU A 653 -13.97 0.49 -4.63
N ARG A 654 -13.33 -0.64 -4.92
CA ARG A 654 -13.96 -1.92 -5.23
C ARG A 654 -13.27 -3.05 -4.46
N ILE A 655 -14.09 -3.96 -3.93
CA ILE A 655 -13.67 -5.04 -3.05
C ILE A 655 -14.08 -6.38 -3.65
N LEU A 656 -13.14 -7.31 -3.73
CA LEU A 656 -13.38 -8.73 -3.95
C LEU A 656 -13.14 -9.48 -2.64
N MET A 657 -14.07 -10.35 -2.28
CA MET A 657 -13.96 -11.17 -1.07
C MET A 657 -13.97 -12.65 -1.43
N VAL A 658 -12.98 -13.38 -0.94
CA VAL A 658 -12.85 -14.83 -1.12
C VAL A 658 -12.84 -15.49 0.26
N GLN A 659 -13.88 -16.25 0.56
CA GLN A 659 -13.93 -17.08 1.76
C GLN A 659 -13.31 -18.43 1.47
N GLY A 660 -12.31 -18.80 2.27
CA GLY A 660 -11.60 -20.07 2.15
C GLY A 660 -11.54 -20.85 3.46
N PRO A 661 -12.39 -21.87 3.65
CA PRO A 661 -12.28 -22.84 4.73
C PRO A 661 -10.87 -23.49 4.83
N PRO A 662 -10.54 -24.17 5.94
CA PRO A 662 -9.26 -24.89 6.09
C PRO A 662 -8.99 -25.85 4.93
N GLY A 663 -7.77 -25.82 4.41
CA GLY A 663 -7.33 -26.73 3.33
C GLY A 663 -7.87 -26.40 1.93
N THR A 664 -8.62 -25.32 1.72
CA THR A 664 -9.18 -24.97 0.39
C THR A 664 -8.18 -24.28 -0.57
N GLY A 665 -6.94 -24.06 -0.12
CA GLY A 665 -5.88 -23.48 -0.96
C GLY A 665 -5.91 -21.96 -1.05
N LYS A 666 -6.31 -21.23 0.01
CA LYS A 666 -6.28 -19.75 0.07
C LYS A 666 -4.98 -19.15 -0.50
N THR A 667 -3.84 -19.59 0.04
CA THR A 667 -2.51 -19.12 -0.41
C THR A 667 -2.20 -19.56 -1.84
N HIS A 668 -2.66 -20.75 -2.27
CA HIS A 668 -2.49 -21.23 -3.65
C HIS A 668 -3.25 -20.36 -4.67
N ILE A 669 -4.45 -19.92 -4.31
CA ILE A 669 -5.25 -18.98 -5.11
C ILE A 669 -4.61 -17.60 -5.11
N LEU A 670 -4.13 -17.11 -3.96
CA LEU A 670 -3.41 -15.84 -3.88
C LEU A 670 -2.23 -15.79 -4.87
N LEU A 671 -1.44 -16.86 -4.96
CA LEU A 671 -0.36 -16.98 -5.94
C LEU A 671 -0.89 -17.02 -7.39
N GLY A 672 -2.00 -17.73 -7.62
CA GLY A 672 -2.69 -17.73 -8.92
C GLY A 672 -3.19 -16.35 -9.34
N ILE A 673 -3.73 -15.57 -8.39
CA ILE A 673 -4.17 -14.19 -8.58
C ILE A 673 -2.95 -13.31 -8.95
N ILE A 674 -1.86 -13.38 -8.18
CA ILE A 674 -0.63 -12.62 -8.47
C ILE A 674 -0.11 -12.97 -9.87
N ARG A 675 -0.03 -14.26 -10.19
CA ARG A 675 0.49 -14.75 -11.48
C ARG A 675 -0.31 -14.18 -12.66
N ASN A 676 -1.64 -14.28 -12.61
CA ASN A 676 -2.49 -13.83 -13.72
C ASN A 676 -2.57 -12.30 -13.80
N ILE A 677 -2.64 -11.58 -12.67
CA ILE A 677 -2.60 -10.11 -12.66
C ILE A 677 -1.27 -9.59 -13.24
N MET A 678 -0.15 -10.17 -12.81
CA MET A 678 1.17 -9.76 -13.28
C MET A 678 1.37 -10.12 -14.76
N ALA A 679 0.89 -11.28 -15.22
CA ALA A 679 0.93 -11.64 -16.64
C ALA A 679 0.08 -10.69 -17.52
N ASP A 680 -1.17 -10.41 -17.11
CA ASP A 680 -2.05 -9.47 -17.82
C ASP A 680 -1.44 -8.06 -17.90
N SER A 681 -0.81 -7.60 -16.82
CA SER A 681 -0.17 -6.27 -16.81
C SER A 681 1.02 -6.15 -17.77
N ILE A 682 1.77 -7.24 -18.00
CA ILE A 682 2.88 -7.28 -18.97
C ILE A 682 2.36 -7.14 -20.41
N THR A 683 1.21 -7.75 -20.73
CA THR A 683 0.66 -7.72 -22.11
C THR A 683 0.07 -6.38 -22.51
N LYS A 684 -0.26 -5.49 -21.55
CA LYS A 684 -1.04 -4.25 -21.79
C LYS A 684 -0.22 -2.97 -22.01
N PHE A 685 1.08 -3.05 -22.35
CA PHE A 685 1.94 -1.88 -22.60
C PHE A 685 1.78 -0.76 -21.54
N GLN A 686 1.76 -1.11 -20.24
CA GLN A 686 1.65 -0.10 -19.19
C GLN A 686 2.99 0.66 -19.05
N MET A 687 2.95 1.98 -19.28
CA MET A 687 4.09 2.90 -19.06
C MET A 687 4.47 3.06 -17.57
N VAL A 688 3.71 2.45 -16.65
CA VAL A 688 3.87 2.56 -15.20
C VAL A 688 3.94 1.14 -14.60
N PRO A 689 4.87 0.85 -13.67
CA PRO A 689 4.98 -0.46 -13.06
C PRO A 689 3.69 -0.83 -12.30
N PHE A 690 3.14 -2.01 -12.58
CA PHE A 690 2.01 -2.56 -11.85
C PHE A 690 2.47 -3.10 -10.50
N ARG A 691 2.00 -2.50 -9.41
CA ARG A 691 2.45 -2.80 -8.05
C ARG A 691 1.34 -3.41 -7.20
N ILE A 692 1.66 -4.53 -6.57
CA ILE A 692 0.78 -5.23 -5.62
C ILE A 692 1.33 -5.03 -4.21
N MET A 693 0.51 -4.50 -3.31
CA MET A 693 0.77 -4.54 -1.87
C MET A 693 0.04 -5.75 -1.29
N ILE A 694 0.77 -6.62 -0.59
CA ILE A 694 0.21 -7.77 0.11
C ILE A 694 0.38 -7.54 1.61
N CYS A 695 -0.74 -7.64 2.32
CA CYS A 695 -0.83 -7.46 3.75
C CYS A 695 -1.32 -8.74 4.42
N ALA A 696 -0.82 -9.00 5.62
CA ALA A 696 -1.37 -9.99 6.54
C ALA A 696 -1.35 -9.45 7.99
N PRO A 697 -2.15 -9.98 8.92
CA PRO A 697 -2.14 -9.51 10.31
C PRO A 697 -0.83 -9.83 11.06
N SER A 698 -0.17 -10.94 10.74
CA SER A 698 1.03 -11.42 11.45
C SER A 698 2.26 -11.50 10.56
N ASN A 699 3.46 -11.46 11.16
CA ASN A 699 4.72 -11.67 10.43
C ASN A 699 4.81 -13.08 9.84
N GLY A 700 4.33 -14.11 10.57
CA GLY A 700 4.35 -15.49 10.09
C GLY A 700 3.52 -15.67 8.81
N ALA A 701 2.31 -15.10 8.76
CA ALA A 701 1.43 -15.20 7.58
C ALA A 701 2.04 -14.50 6.34
N ILE A 702 2.54 -13.28 6.50
CA ILE A 702 3.14 -12.56 5.36
C ILE A 702 4.46 -13.20 4.90
N ASP A 703 5.24 -13.77 5.82
CA ASP A 703 6.48 -14.45 5.47
C ASP A 703 6.22 -15.78 4.76
N GLU A 704 5.18 -16.53 5.13
CA GLU A 704 4.76 -17.72 4.39
C GLU A 704 4.44 -17.39 2.92
N ILE A 705 3.68 -16.31 2.69
CA ILE A 705 3.38 -15.83 1.33
C ILE A 705 4.66 -15.43 0.61
N GLY A 706 5.56 -14.69 1.27
CA GLY A 706 6.82 -14.26 0.70
C GLY A 706 7.74 -15.42 0.29
N LEU A 707 7.82 -16.47 1.11
CA LEU A 707 8.61 -17.67 0.80
C LEU A 707 8.06 -18.38 -0.44
N ARG A 708 6.74 -18.52 -0.55
CA ARG A 708 6.13 -19.14 -1.73
C ARG A 708 6.37 -18.32 -2.99
N ILE A 709 6.19 -17.00 -2.94
CA ILE A 709 6.52 -16.10 -4.06
C ILE A 709 8.00 -16.22 -4.44
N ALA A 710 8.91 -16.24 -3.47
CA ALA A 710 10.35 -16.38 -3.71
C ALA A 710 10.70 -17.74 -4.35
N SER A 711 10.02 -18.82 -3.97
CA SER A 711 10.23 -20.17 -4.52
C SER A 711 9.74 -20.31 -5.96
N GLU A 712 8.65 -19.62 -6.33
CA GLU A 712 8.05 -19.70 -7.68
C GLU A 712 8.53 -18.56 -8.61
N LYS A 713 9.44 -17.69 -8.16
CA LYS A 713 9.83 -16.44 -8.85
C LYS A 713 10.28 -16.61 -10.31
N THR A 714 10.89 -17.75 -10.66
CA THR A 714 11.36 -18.06 -12.01
C THR A 714 10.23 -18.55 -12.93
N GLN A 715 9.17 -19.13 -12.37
CA GLN A 715 8.03 -19.68 -13.10
C GLN A 715 6.86 -18.68 -13.19
N LEU A 716 6.83 -17.66 -12.34
CA LEU A 716 5.70 -16.74 -12.23
C LEU A 716 5.49 -15.82 -13.46
N LEU A 717 6.54 -15.46 -14.23
CA LEU A 717 6.41 -14.47 -15.33
C LEU A 717 7.33 -14.70 -16.55
N HIS A 718 7.27 -15.86 -17.22
CA HIS A 718 7.93 -16.10 -18.53
C HIS A 718 9.40 -15.58 -18.62
N GLY A 719 10.19 -15.72 -17.56
CA GLY A 719 11.59 -15.28 -17.52
C GLY A 719 11.86 -13.86 -16.99
N ARG A 720 10.85 -13.04 -16.65
CA ARG A 720 11.05 -11.77 -15.92
C ARG A 720 11.19 -12.02 -14.42
N LEU A 721 12.23 -11.44 -13.82
CA LEU A 721 12.43 -11.48 -12.37
C LEU A 721 11.47 -10.52 -11.65
N ILE A 722 10.67 -11.05 -10.71
CA ILE A 722 9.81 -10.24 -9.83
C ILE A 722 10.66 -9.52 -8.78
N LYS A 723 10.52 -8.19 -8.68
CA LYS A 723 11.15 -7.38 -7.63
C LYS A 723 10.25 -7.33 -6.41
N MET A 724 10.65 -8.03 -5.35
CA MET A 724 9.91 -8.11 -4.09
C MET A 724 10.64 -7.36 -2.97
N VAL A 725 9.89 -6.63 -2.15
CA VAL A 725 10.40 -5.93 -0.97
C VAL A 725 9.54 -6.29 0.26
N ARG A 726 10.19 -6.69 1.36
CA ARG A 726 9.57 -7.01 2.64
C ARG A 726 9.82 -5.88 3.65
N ILE A 727 8.76 -5.26 4.17
CA ILE A 727 8.82 -4.15 5.13
C ILE A 727 8.49 -4.63 6.54
N GLY A 728 9.44 -4.56 7.47
CA GLY A 728 9.23 -4.96 8.86
C GLY A 728 10.53 -5.00 9.66
N MET A 729 10.50 -5.57 10.86
CA MET A 729 11.72 -5.75 11.66
C MET A 729 12.42 -7.04 11.29
N LYS A 730 13.69 -6.96 10.87
CA LYS A 730 14.54 -8.11 10.52
C LYS A 730 14.53 -9.25 11.55
N SER A 731 14.53 -8.93 12.84
CA SER A 731 14.52 -9.93 13.93
C SER A 731 13.22 -10.73 14.06
N ARG A 732 12.15 -10.30 13.38
CA ARG A 732 10.83 -10.96 13.38
C ARG A 732 10.47 -11.55 12.02
N MET A 733 11.44 -11.62 11.10
CA MET A 733 11.26 -12.18 9.77
C MET A 733 11.87 -13.58 9.67
N HIS A 734 11.32 -14.41 8.79
CA HIS A 734 11.93 -15.65 8.37
C HIS A 734 13.31 -15.40 7.74
N THR A 735 14.29 -16.25 8.07
CA THR A 735 15.70 -16.12 7.65
C THR A 735 15.85 -15.97 6.13
N ASP A 736 15.15 -16.80 5.36
CA ASP A 736 15.25 -16.80 3.89
C ASP A 736 14.62 -15.57 3.23
N LEU A 737 13.83 -14.79 3.99
CA LEU A 737 13.26 -13.53 3.53
C LEU A 737 14.08 -12.30 3.91
N VAL A 738 15.09 -12.43 4.77
CA VAL A 738 15.94 -11.33 5.20
C VAL A 738 16.62 -10.65 3.99
N GLN A 739 16.96 -11.39 2.94
CA GLN A 739 17.53 -10.82 1.71
C GLN A 739 16.57 -9.86 0.97
N TYR A 740 15.26 -9.96 1.19
CA TYR A 740 14.24 -9.07 0.64
C TYR A 740 13.82 -7.97 1.62
N GLU A 741 14.40 -7.95 2.83
CA GLU A 741 14.14 -6.90 3.82
C GLU A 741 14.76 -5.58 3.35
N LEU A 742 14.00 -4.50 3.45
CA LEU A 742 14.37 -3.20 2.87
C LEU A 742 15.76 -2.69 3.29
N GLU A 743 16.10 -2.67 4.58
CA GLU A 743 17.41 -2.20 5.02
C GLU A 743 18.54 -3.11 4.58
N THR A 744 18.31 -4.42 4.57
CA THR A 744 19.26 -5.41 4.04
C THR A 744 19.49 -5.22 2.54
N MET A 745 18.45 -4.91 1.75
CA MET A 745 18.58 -4.57 0.33
C MET A 745 19.34 -3.26 0.12
N ILE A 746 19.10 -2.24 0.95
CA ILE A 746 19.86 -0.98 0.92
C ILE A 746 21.33 -1.25 1.23
N ASP A 747 21.62 -2.08 2.24
CA ASP A 747 22.98 -2.46 2.61
C ASP A 747 23.70 -3.29 1.54
N ALA A 748 22.96 -4.02 0.70
CA ALA A 748 23.53 -4.78 -0.41
C ALA A 748 23.93 -3.88 -1.59
N VAL A 749 23.26 -2.74 -1.78
CA VAL A 749 23.55 -1.77 -2.85
C VAL A 749 24.69 -0.82 -2.48
N LEU A 750 24.83 -0.47 -1.20
CA LEU A 750 25.83 0.50 -0.73
C LEU A 750 27.21 -0.15 -0.50
N GLY A 751 28.27 0.51 -0.97
CA GLY A 751 29.65 0.13 -0.64
C GLY A 751 30.01 0.38 0.84
N GLU A 752 31.11 -0.21 1.34
CA GLU A 752 31.51 -0.08 2.76
C GLU A 752 31.73 1.36 3.22
N GLU A 753 32.30 2.21 2.38
CA GLU A 753 32.47 3.64 2.70
C GLU A 753 31.13 4.39 2.68
N GLU A 754 30.25 4.07 1.73
CA GLU A 754 28.94 4.73 1.57
C GLU A 754 28.00 4.40 2.74
N LYS A 755 28.11 3.19 3.31
CA LYS A 755 27.42 2.80 4.54
C LYS A 755 27.76 3.72 5.72
N LYS A 756 28.99 4.22 5.81
CA LYS A 756 29.47 5.08 6.91
C LYS A 756 28.94 6.53 6.81
N LEU A 757 28.72 7.04 5.60
CA LEU A 757 28.37 8.44 5.37
C LEU A 757 26.87 8.74 5.29
N GLY A 758 26.01 7.74 5.07
CA GLY A 758 24.55 7.81 5.28
C GLY A 758 23.72 8.65 4.29
N TYR A 759 24.32 9.56 3.51
CA TYR A 759 23.60 10.50 2.63
C TYR A 759 22.89 9.82 1.43
N LYS A 760 23.37 8.67 0.95
CA LYS A 760 22.72 7.92 -0.14
C LYS A 760 21.58 7.00 0.30
N ARG A 761 21.45 6.66 1.60
CA ARG A 761 20.45 5.67 2.07
C ARG A 761 19.03 6.06 1.71
N ALA A 762 18.69 7.34 1.82
CA ALA A 762 17.35 7.84 1.49
C ALA A 762 17.03 7.68 -0.01
N SER A 763 17.97 8.06 -0.88
CA SER A 763 17.81 7.91 -2.33
C SER A 763 17.68 6.45 -2.74
N VAL A 764 18.55 5.58 -2.23
CA VAL A 764 18.52 4.13 -2.54
C VAL A 764 17.24 3.49 -2.02
N ARG A 765 16.77 3.86 -0.82
CA ARG A 765 15.48 3.41 -0.28
C ARG A 765 14.34 3.76 -1.22
N GLN A 766 14.27 5.01 -1.67
CA GLN A 766 13.23 5.47 -2.57
C GLN A 766 13.28 4.72 -3.92
N GLU A 767 14.48 4.48 -4.46
CA GLU A 767 14.67 3.72 -5.69
C GLU A 767 14.19 2.26 -5.56
N ILE A 768 14.61 1.55 -4.51
CA ILE A 768 14.21 0.15 -4.26
C ILE A 768 12.68 0.03 -4.17
N ILE A 769 12.05 0.92 -3.40
CA ILE A 769 10.59 0.88 -3.19
C ILE A 769 9.84 1.28 -4.46
N SER A 770 10.29 2.33 -5.16
CA SER A 770 9.65 2.78 -6.42
C SER A 770 9.79 1.77 -7.55
N ASN A 771 10.75 0.85 -7.47
CA ASN A 771 10.96 -0.23 -8.44
C ASN A 771 10.38 -1.58 -8.02
N ALA A 772 9.80 -1.70 -6.82
CA ALA A 772 9.21 -2.96 -6.35
C ALA A 772 7.94 -3.30 -7.16
N ASP A 773 7.80 -4.54 -7.60
CA ASP A 773 6.56 -5.08 -8.18
C ASP A 773 5.62 -5.58 -7.06
N ILE A 774 6.19 -6.19 -6.01
CA ILE A 774 5.46 -6.73 -4.85
C ILE A 774 6.02 -6.12 -3.56
N ILE A 775 5.13 -5.57 -2.73
CA ILE A 775 5.46 -5.06 -1.39
C ILE A 775 4.75 -5.93 -0.34
N LEU A 776 5.53 -6.61 0.48
CA LEU A 776 5.05 -7.46 1.57
C LEU A 776 5.11 -6.72 2.91
N THR A 777 3.98 -6.59 3.58
CA THR A 777 3.87 -5.90 4.87
C THR A 777 2.92 -6.62 5.82
N THR A 778 3.07 -6.46 7.13
CA THR A 778 1.92 -6.65 8.03
C THR A 778 0.98 -5.45 7.96
N LEU A 779 -0.30 -5.61 8.31
CA LEU A 779 -1.30 -4.52 8.34
C LEU A 779 -0.79 -3.29 9.14
N SER A 780 -0.12 -3.50 10.27
CA SER A 780 0.48 -2.40 11.03
C SER A 780 1.70 -1.78 10.32
N SER A 781 2.59 -2.61 9.78
CA SER A 781 3.84 -2.15 9.16
C SER A 781 3.66 -1.48 7.80
N CYS A 782 2.47 -1.59 7.17
CA CYS A 782 2.20 -0.90 5.91
C CYS A 782 2.39 0.62 6.05
N GLN A 783 2.09 1.21 7.23
CA GLN A 783 2.33 2.62 7.52
C GLN A 783 3.76 2.89 8.03
N ASN A 784 4.76 2.23 7.43
CA ASN A 784 6.16 2.59 7.60
C ASN A 784 6.46 3.85 6.78
N SER A 785 7.27 4.77 7.33
CA SER A 785 7.61 6.02 6.63
C SER A 785 8.34 5.80 5.30
N ALA A 786 8.98 4.65 5.12
CA ALA A 786 9.56 4.25 3.83
C ALA A 786 8.51 4.20 2.69
N LEU A 787 7.24 3.92 3.02
CA LEU A 787 6.14 3.83 2.09
C LEU A 787 5.38 5.15 1.92
N ASP A 788 5.78 6.22 2.61
CA ASP A 788 5.16 7.55 2.48
C ASP A 788 5.30 8.11 1.06
N ILE A 789 6.24 7.60 0.26
CA ILE A 789 6.38 7.93 -1.17
C ILE A 789 5.12 7.62 -2.01
N PHE A 790 4.23 6.76 -1.49
CA PHE A 790 2.96 6.39 -2.12
C PHE A 790 1.76 7.20 -1.57
N ARG A 791 1.97 8.06 -0.56
CA ARG A 791 0.92 8.96 -0.06
C ARG A 791 0.86 10.20 -0.95
N SER A 792 -0.35 10.58 -1.36
CA SER A 792 -0.56 11.87 -2.04
C SER A 792 -0.55 12.98 -1.00
N THR A 793 0.40 13.90 -1.08
CA THR A 793 0.33 15.15 -0.29
C THR A 793 -0.27 16.23 -1.18
N LYS A 794 -1.40 16.82 -0.76
CA LYS A 794 -2.06 17.94 -1.44
C LYS A 794 -1.19 19.22 -1.55
N GLN A 795 0.06 19.20 -1.09
CA GLN A 795 1.00 20.32 -1.06
C GLN A 795 2.11 20.28 -2.13
N GLU A 796 2.19 19.27 -2.99
CA GLU A 796 3.11 19.30 -4.15
C GLU A 796 2.34 19.25 -5.47
N THR A 797 1.99 20.43 -5.98
CA THR A 797 1.69 20.63 -7.40
C THR A 797 2.85 20.11 -8.25
N ILE A 798 2.56 19.17 -9.15
CA ILE A 798 3.41 18.71 -10.27
C ILE A 798 4.62 17.83 -9.85
N ARG A 799 4.35 16.71 -9.18
CA ARG A 799 5.12 15.49 -9.47
C ARG A 799 4.19 14.52 -10.19
N ILE A 800 4.50 14.23 -11.45
CA ILE A 800 3.99 13.05 -12.14
C ILE A 800 4.62 11.85 -11.41
N SER A 801 4.07 11.43 -10.28
CA SER A 801 4.66 10.32 -9.54
C SER A 801 4.06 9.02 -10.08
N ASN A 802 4.87 8.28 -10.85
CA ASN A 802 4.64 6.87 -11.20
C ASN A 802 4.61 5.93 -9.96
N ASN A 803 4.44 6.49 -8.75
CA ASN A 803 4.46 5.82 -7.47
C ASN A 803 3.02 5.57 -7.01
N VAL A 804 2.37 4.61 -7.64
CA VAL A 804 1.05 4.11 -7.24
C VAL A 804 1.14 2.66 -6.75
N ILE A 805 0.18 2.28 -5.93
CA ILE A 805 -0.10 0.89 -5.58
C ILE A 805 -1.42 0.53 -6.28
N ASN A 806 -1.37 -0.39 -7.24
CA ASN A 806 -2.50 -0.69 -8.12
C ASN A 806 -3.51 -1.63 -7.46
N CYS A 807 -3.03 -2.55 -6.62
CA CYS A 807 -3.85 -3.56 -5.98
C CYS A 807 -3.38 -3.80 -4.54
N LEU A 808 -4.35 -3.94 -3.64
CA LEU A 808 -4.14 -4.43 -2.28
C LEU A 808 -4.71 -5.84 -2.15
N ILE A 809 -3.89 -6.78 -1.69
CA ILE A 809 -4.33 -8.13 -1.30
C ILE A 809 -4.14 -8.26 0.22
N ILE A 810 -5.18 -8.69 0.93
CA ILE A 810 -5.13 -8.95 2.36
C ILE A 810 -5.41 -10.44 2.57
N ASP A 811 -4.40 -11.18 3.03
CA ASP A 811 -4.58 -12.57 3.46
C ASP A 811 -4.90 -12.63 4.96
N GLU A 812 -5.58 -13.70 5.36
CA GLU A 812 -6.13 -13.89 6.70
C GLU A 812 -6.94 -12.67 7.19
N ALA A 813 -7.73 -12.09 6.29
CA ALA A 813 -8.51 -10.87 6.52
C ALA A 813 -9.61 -11.02 7.59
N SER A 814 -9.87 -12.23 8.08
CA SER A 814 -10.76 -12.49 9.21
C SER A 814 -10.07 -12.48 10.58
N GLN A 815 -8.73 -12.52 10.62
CA GLN A 815 -7.93 -12.64 11.85
C GLN A 815 -7.40 -11.28 12.35
N CYS A 816 -8.11 -10.19 12.04
CA CYS A 816 -7.73 -8.83 12.43
C CYS A 816 -8.97 -8.00 12.78
N ILE A 817 -8.78 -6.99 13.62
CA ILE A 817 -9.84 -6.04 13.92
C ILE A 817 -10.12 -5.18 12.70
N GLU A 818 -11.35 -4.71 12.55
CA GLU A 818 -11.74 -3.92 11.39
C GLU A 818 -10.83 -2.69 11.11
N PRO A 819 -10.43 -1.87 12.11
CA PRO A 819 -9.53 -0.75 11.86
C PRO A 819 -8.15 -1.14 11.30
N GLU A 820 -7.66 -2.37 11.50
CA GLU A 820 -6.39 -2.83 10.92
C GLU A 820 -6.48 -3.02 9.40
N ILE A 821 -7.60 -3.53 8.91
CA ILE A 821 -7.88 -3.73 7.47
C ILE A 821 -7.90 -2.38 6.73
N LEU A 822 -8.27 -1.32 7.44
CA LEU A 822 -8.33 0.05 6.90
C LEU A 822 -6.94 0.70 6.77
N MET A 823 -5.91 0.21 7.46
CA MET A 823 -4.59 0.85 7.53
C MET A 823 -3.93 1.06 6.17
N PRO A 824 -3.98 0.11 5.21
CA PRO A 824 -3.41 0.33 3.87
C PRO A 824 -4.22 1.34 3.06
N LEU A 825 -5.49 1.61 3.41
CA LEU A 825 -6.32 2.60 2.72
C LEU A 825 -5.92 4.05 3.04
N VAL A 826 -4.80 4.28 3.72
CA VAL A 826 -4.15 5.61 3.72
C VAL A 826 -3.46 5.94 2.39
N TYR A 827 -3.29 4.97 1.49
CA TYR A 827 -2.73 5.20 0.15
C TYR A 827 -3.85 5.46 -0.85
N GLU A 828 -4.01 6.72 -1.27
CA GLU A 828 -5.09 7.19 -2.17
C GLU A 828 -5.17 6.47 -3.53
N SER A 829 -4.06 5.88 -3.98
CA SER A 829 -4.00 5.07 -5.21
C SER A 829 -4.68 3.70 -5.10
N ILE A 830 -4.80 3.15 -3.87
CA ILE A 830 -5.42 1.83 -3.66
C ILE A 830 -6.93 1.96 -3.81
N THR A 831 -7.45 1.50 -4.94
CA THR A 831 -8.89 1.47 -5.25
C THR A 831 -9.41 0.06 -5.50
N LYS A 832 -8.51 -0.92 -5.67
CA LYS A 832 -8.83 -2.34 -5.84
C LYS A 832 -8.32 -3.12 -4.63
N VAL A 833 -9.24 -3.79 -3.93
CA VAL A 833 -8.93 -4.56 -2.71
C VAL A 833 -9.42 -5.98 -2.86
N ILE A 834 -8.55 -6.95 -2.59
CA ILE A 834 -8.87 -8.38 -2.55
C ILE A 834 -8.66 -8.85 -1.11
N MET A 835 -9.71 -9.36 -0.49
CA MET A 835 -9.66 -9.88 0.87
C MET A 835 -9.87 -11.40 0.84
N ILE A 836 -8.94 -12.13 1.44
CA ILE A 836 -8.99 -13.59 1.54
C ILE A 836 -8.99 -13.94 3.03
N GLY A 837 -9.93 -14.78 3.46
CA GLY A 837 -10.04 -15.12 4.87
C GLY A 837 -11.09 -16.20 5.15
N ASP A 838 -11.27 -16.51 6.43
CA ASP A 838 -12.30 -17.42 6.91
C ASP A 838 -12.90 -16.88 8.21
N PRO A 839 -14.11 -16.28 8.19
CA PRO A 839 -14.76 -15.71 9.36
C PRO A 839 -15.19 -16.78 10.38
N LEU A 840 -15.17 -18.06 10.00
CA LEU A 840 -15.55 -19.18 10.87
C LEU A 840 -14.35 -19.76 11.66
N GLN A 841 -13.15 -19.21 11.46
CA GLN A 841 -11.97 -19.46 12.28
C GLN A 841 -11.78 -18.36 13.35
N LEU A 842 -10.72 -18.46 14.14
CA LEU A 842 -10.47 -17.56 15.27
C LEU A 842 -10.49 -16.09 14.87
N PRO A 843 -11.24 -15.23 15.60
CA PRO A 843 -11.26 -13.79 15.36
C PRO A 843 -9.96 -13.15 15.85
N ALA A 844 -9.85 -11.82 15.71
CA ALA A 844 -8.72 -11.08 16.24
C ALA A 844 -8.59 -11.21 17.77
N THR A 845 -7.34 -11.24 18.26
CA THR A 845 -7.05 -11.28 19.69
C THR A 845 -7.36 -9.94 20.35
N VAL A 846 -8.45 -9.90 21.12
CA VAL A 846 -8.86 -8.75 21.95
C VAL A 846 -8.65 -9.12 23.43
N ILE A 847 -7.94 -8.25 24.16
CA ILE A 847 -7.59 -8.47 25.57
C ILE A 847 -8.70 -7.97 26.48
N SER A 848 -9.28 -6.80 26.20
CA SER A 848 -10.38 -6.24 27.00
C SER A 848 -11.66 -7.07 26.87
N SER A 849 -12.28 -7.38 28.01
CA SER A 849 -13.55 -8.09 28.09
C SER A 849 -14.69 -7.21 27.57
N THR A 850 -14.69 -5.93 27.93
CA THR A 850 -15.64 -4.93 27.40
C THR A 850 -15.55 -4.84 25.87
N ALA A 851 -14.34 -4.69 25.32
CA ALA A 851 -14.17 -4.62 23.87
C ALA A 851 -14.60 -5.90 23.16
N LYS A 852 -14.30 -7.06 23.75
CA LYS A 852 -14.73 -8.35 23.22
C LYS A 852 -16.25 -8.49 23.19
N ASN A 853 -16.93 -8.10 24.27
CA ASN A 853 -18.39 -8.12 24.37
C ASN A 853 -19.05 -7.17 23.37
N ALA A 854 -18.42 -6.02 23.10
CA ALA A 854 -18.85 -5.07 22.08
C ALA A 854 -18.57 -5.53 20.63
N ASN A 855 -18.15 -6.79 20.41
CA ASN A 855 -17.78 -7.35 19.10
C ASN A 855 -16.61 -6.63 18.39
N TYR A 856 -15.71 -6.00 19.15
CA TYR A 856 -14.53 -5.33 18.56
C TYR A 856 -13.57 -6.30 17.86
N GLY A 857 -13.58 -7.58 18.26
CA GLY A 857 -12.78 -8.63 17.62
C GLY A 857 -13.28 -9.04 16.23
N ARG A 858 -14.48 -8.59 15.82
CA ARG A 858 -15.05 -8.86 14.50
C ARG A 858 -14.28 -8.11 13.42
N SER A 859 -13.85 -8.83 12.40
CA SER A 859 -13.15 -8.25 11.25
C SER A 859 -14.12 -7.53 10.29
N LEU A 860 -13.57 -6.68 9.40
CA LEU A 860 -14.34 -6.13 8.28
C LEU A 860 -14.92 -7.25 7.41
N PHE A 861 -14.12 -8.31 7.18
CA PHE A 861 -14.52 -9.46 6.37
C PHE A 861 -15.77 -10.12 6.96
N GLU A 862 -15.74 -10.42 8.25
CA GLU A 862 -16.85 -11.05 8.98
C GLU A 862 -18.09 -10.13 9.03
N ARG A 863 -17.91 -8.82 9.18
CA ARG A 863 -19.00 -7.84 9.13
C ARG A 863 -19.73 -7.85 7.78
N PHE A 864 -18.98 -7.88 6.68
CA PHE A 864 -19.54 -8.04 5.33
C PHE A 864 -20.22 -9.42 5.17
N ASP A 865 -19.57 -10.50 5.60
CA ASP A 865 -20.10 -11.86 5.49
C ASP A 865 -21.42 -12.04 6.25
N THR A 866 -21.51 -11.50 7.45
CA THR A 866 -22.73 -11.52 8.27
C THR A 866 -23.85 -10.74 7.58
N TYR A 867 -23.58 -9.48 7.18
CA TYR A 867 -24.57 -8.62 6.55
C TYR A 867 -25.15 -9.21 5.26
N PHE A 868 -24.29 -9.73 4.37
CA PHE A 868 -24.75 -10.31 3.11
C PHE A 868 -25.35 -11.71 3.25
N SER A 869 -25.15 -12.40 4.38
CA SER A 869 -25.82 -13.66 4.67
C SER A 869 -27.24 -13.43 5.23
N ASP A 870 -27.46 -12.34 5.95
CA ASP A 870 -28.76 -11.99 6.54
C ASP A 870 -29.77 -11.42 5.52
N ILE A 871 -29.29 -10.77 4.46
CA ILE A 871 -30.14 -10.22 3.40
C ILE A 871 -30.65 -11.38 2.53
N LYS A 872 -31.85 -11.89 2.89
CA LYS A 872 -32.65 -12.83 2.09
C LYS A 872 -33.20 -12.18 0.80
N SER A 873 -32.33 -11.65 -0.06
CA SER A 873 -32.72 -11.15 -1.37
C SER A 873 -32.33 -12.15 -2.46
N ASP A 874 -33.06 -12.17 -3.57
CA ASP A 874 -32.78 -12.97 -4.78
C ASP A 874 -31.41 -12.69 -5.44
N LYS A 875 -30.55 -11.87 -4.82
CA LYS A 875 -29.19 -11.55 -5.29
C LYS A 875 -28.18 -12.49 -4.64
N GLN A 876 -27.37 -13.17 -5.46
CA GLN A 876 -26.23 -13.97 -4.99
C GLN A 876 -25.30 -13.15 -4.09
N SER A 877 -24.82 -13.78 -3.01
CA SER A 877 -23.82 -13.21 -2.11
C SER A 877 -22.59 -12.76 -2.90
N PRO A 878 -22.05 -11.55 -2.66
CA PRO A 878 -20.87 -11.06 -3.37
C PRO A 878 -19.57 -11.82 -3.03
N ILE A 879 -19.61 -12.69 -2.02
CA ILE A 879 -18.45 -13.39 -1.49
C ILE A 879 -18.27 -14.71 -2.26
N ILE A 880 -17.09 -14.92 -2.84
CA ILE A 880 -16.75 -16.19 -3.50
C ILE A 880 -16.35 -17.18 -2.40
N ARG A 881 -17.13 -18.26 -2.25
CA ARG A 881 -16.87 -19.31 -1.25
C ARG A 881 -16.21 -20.52 -1.90
N LEU A 882 -15.06 -20.92 -1.37
CA LEU A 882 -14.36 -22.13 -1.78
C LEU A 882 -14.95 -23.34 -1.06
N THR A 883 -15.24 -24.40 -1.81
CA THR A 883 -16.00 -25.55 -1.30
C THR A 883 -15.18 -26.84 -1.26
N GLN A 884 -14.02 -26.91 -1.93
CA GLN A 884 -13.21 -28.13 -1.97
C GLN A 884 -11.90 -27.96 -1.19
N GLN A 885 -11.62 -28.88 -0.27
CA GLN A 885 -10.42 -28.90 0.57
C GLN A 885 -9.47 -30.05 0.22
N PHE A 886 -8.17 -29.81 0.36
CA PHE A 886 -7.07 -30.68 -0.07
C PHE A 886 -6.17 -31.14 1.10
N ARG A 887 -6.62 -30.94 2.34
CA ARG A 887 -5.82 -31.15 3.56
C ARG A 887 -6.25 -32.40 4.31
N MET A 888 -7.50 -32.41 4.76
CA MET A 888 -8.02 -33.34 5.75
C MET A 888 -8.61 -34.59 5.10
N HIS A 889 -8.53 -35.71 5.80
CA HIS A 889 -9.28 -36.91 5.42
C HIS A 889 -10.79 -36.65 5.49
N LYS A 890 -11.59 -37.33 4.65
CA LYS A 890 -13.04 -37.15 4.57
C LYS A 890 -13.74 -37.31 5.93
N ASP A 891 -13.35 -38.32 6.70
CA ASP A 891 -13.91 -38.57 8.05
C ASP A 891 -13.62 -37.43 9.05
N ILE A 892 -12.48 -36.74 8.92
CA ILE A 892 -12.14 -35.58 9.74
C ILE A 892 -12.97 -34.37 9.28
N CYS A 893 -13.09 -34.16 7.97
CA CYS A 893 -13.81 -33.04 7.36
C CYS A 893 -15.34 -33.11 7.53
N SER A 894 -15.91 -34.30 7.71
CA SER A 894 -17.36 -34.53 7.74
C SER A 894 -18.10 -33.65 8.75
N PHE A 895 -17.67 -33.66 10.02
CA PHE A 895 -18.32 -32.86 11.06
C PHE A 895 -18.11 -31.34 10.88
N PRO A 896 -16.88 -30.82 10.67
CA PRO A 896 -16.67 -29.40 10.40
C PRO A 896 -17.47 -28.89 9.19
N SER A 897 -17.54 -29.68 8.10
CA SER A 897 -18.33 -29.34 6.91
C SER A 897 -19.80 -29.16 7.25
N LYS A 898 -20.40 -30.15 7.92
CA LYS A 898 -21.81 -30.12 8.32
C LYS A 898 -22.12 -28.99 9.31
N GLN A 899 -21.28 -28.82 10.31
CA GLN A 899 -21.54 -27.94 11.45
C GLN A 899 -21.25 -26.46 11.15
N PHE A 900 -20.16 -26.18 10.44
CA PHE A 900 -19.68 -24.80 10.25
C PHE A 900 -19.91 -24.29 8.84
N TYR A 901 -19.92 -25.18 7.84
CA TYR A 901 -19.95 -24.79 6.41
C TYR A 901 -21.18 -25.32 5.67
N ASN A 902 -22.28 -25.60 6.37
CA ASN A 902 -23.56 -26.04 5.80
C ASN A 902 -23.45 -27.23 4.83
N SER A 903 -22.54 -28.17 5.13
CA SER A 903 -22.23 -29.34 4.29
C SER A 903 -21.70 -29.02 2.89
N THR A 904 -21.23 -27.79 2.64
CA THR A 904 -20.68 -27.38 1.34
C THR A 904 -19.19 -27.68 1.20
N LEU A 905 -18.50 -28.02 2.29
CA LEU A 905 -17.06 -28.31 2.28
C LEU A 905 -16.79 -29.78 1.97
N GLU A 906 -16.18 -30.05 0.83
CA GLU A 906 -15.92 -31.38 0.28
C GLU A 906 -14.43 -31.71 0.25
N THR A 907 -14.09 -32.98 0.44
CA THR A 907 -12.70 -33.46 0.43
C THR A 907 -12.29 -33.90 -0.96
N ALA A 908 -11.23 -33.33 -1.53
CA ALA A 908 -10.68 -33.77 -2.81
C ALA A 908 -10.13 -35.20 -2.71
N ASN A 909 -10.28 -35.97 -3.79
CA ASN A 909 -9.78 -37.35 -3.87
C ASN A 909 -8.28 -37.41 -3.56
N GLY A 910 -7.88 -38.37 -2.70
CA GLY A 910 -6.49 -38.54 -2.28
C GLY A 910 -6.01 -37.58 -1.18
N SER A 911 -6.86 -36.70 -0.67
CA SER A 911 -6.50 -35.80 0.45
C SER A 911 -6.54 -36.51 1.80
N GLY A 912 -5.64 -36.11 2.71
CA GLY A 912 -5.61 -36.64 4.08
C GLY A 912 -5.12 -38.08 4.20
N PHE A 913 -4.32 -38.55 3.25
CA PHE A 913 -3.67 -39.86 3.30
C PHE A 913 -2.15 -39.72 3.45
N HIS A 914 -1.56 -40.57 4.28
CA HIS A 914 -0.12 -40.69 4.45
C HIS A 914 0.24 -42.18 4.57
N THR A 915 1.22 -42.67 3.82
CA THR A 915 1.54 -44.11 3.72
C THR A 915 1.87 -44.74 5.07
N SER A 916 2.54 -44.00 5.95
CA SER A 916 2.90 -44.45 7.30
C SER A 916 1.75 -44.43 8.31
N VAL A 917 0.61 -43.80 8.01
CA VAL A 917 -0.52 -43.66 8.94
C VAL A 917 -1.64 -44.59 8.49
N THR A 918 -1.61 -45.82 9.01
CA THR A 918 -2.58 -46.89 8.71
C THR A 918 -3.71 -47.00 9.75
N ILE A 919 -3.84 -45.96 10.58
CA ILE A 919 -4.83 -45.85 11.66
C ILE A 919 -6.11 -45.23 11.09
N ASN A 920 -7.26 -45.62 11.63
CA ASN A 920 -8.54 -44.98 11.32
C ASN A 920 -8.48 -43.45 11.52
N PRO A 921 -9.05 -42.60 10.65
CA PRO A 921 -8.70 -41.17 10.62
C PRO A 921 -9.27 -40.29 11.75
N TYR A 922 -10.27 -40.76 12.48
CA TYR A 922 -11.01 -39.92 13.44
C TYR A 922 -11.47 -40.71 14.67
N PHE A 923 -11.13 -40.22 15.86
CA PHE A 923 -11.54 -40.78 17.15
C PHE A 923 -11.95 -39.70 18.13
N ILE A 924 -12.96 -39.99 18.94
CA ILE A 924 -13.22 -39.31 20.21
C ILE A 924 -13.03 -40.31 21.35
N PHE A 925 -12.15 -39.98 22.28
CA PHE A 925 -11.95 -40.71 23.52
C PHE A 925 -12.66 -39.98 24.67
N ASP A 926 -13.71 -40.61 25.19
CA ASP A 926 -14.42 -40.17 26.38
C ASP A 926 -13.76 -40.75 27.63
N ILE A 927 -13.00 -39.93 28.34
CA ILE A 927 -12.22 -40.33 29.52
C ILE A 927 -13.12 -40.22 30.76
N LEU A 928 -13.68 -41.35 31.20
CA LEU A 928 -14.74 -41.39 32.22
C LEU A 928 -14.28 -40.99 33.62
N ASP A 929 -13.01 -41.23 33.94
CA ASP A 929 -12.35 -40.90 35.21
C ASP A 929 -11.63 -39.55 35.17
N SER A 930 -11.84 -38.78 34.10
CA SER A 930 -11.26 -37.45 33.89
C SER A 930 -11.63 -36.49 35.03
N GLN A 931 -10.64 -35.78 35.57
CA GLN A 931 -10.83 -34.79 36.65
C GLN A 931 -10.02 -33.53 36.34
N GLU A 932 -10.66 -32.36 36.45
CA GLU A 932 -9.98 -31.09 36.21
C GLU A 932 -9.36 -30.56 37.50
N SER A 933 -8.09 -30.14 37.41
CA SER A 933 -7.41 -29.33 38.42
C SER A 933 -7.42 -27.85 38.01
N SER A 934 -7.43 -26.96 39.00
CA SER A 934 -7.40 -25.52 38.76
C SER A 934 -6.31 -24.81 39.55
N SER A 935 -5.55 -23.98 38.85
CA SER A 935 -4.78 -22.89 39.43
C SER A 935 -5.63 -21.61 39.50
N GLN A 936 -5.10 -20.52 40.07
CA GLN A 936 -5.81 -19.22 40.13
C GLN A 936 -6.15 -18.64 38.75
N SER A 937 -5.46 -19.01 37.66
CA SER A 937 -5.61 -18.37 36.34
C SER A 937 -5.76 -19.31 35.14
N SER A 938 -5.61 -20.64 35.31
CA SER A 938 -5.78 -21.61 34.22
C SER A 938 -6.31 -22.96 34.71
N LYS A 939 -6.49 -23.90 33.77
CA LYS A 939 -7.04 -25.24 34.02
C LYS A 939 -6.12 -26.30 33.44
N SER A 940 -5.99 -27.41 34.15
CA SER A 940 -5.23 -28.59 33.77
C SER A 940 -6.05 -29.86 34.09
N ASN A 941 -5.67 -30.99 33.50
CA ASN A 941 -6.31 -32.27 33.71
C ASN A 941 -5.24 -33.37 33.66
N PRO A 942 -4.70 -33.76 34.83
CA PRO A 942 -3.63 -34.75 34.93
C PRO A 942 -4.05 -36.13 34.38
N THR A 943 -5.31 -36.51 34.60
CA THR A 943 -5.87 -37.78 34.13
C THR A 943 -5.84 -37.86 32.60
N GLU A 944 -6.21 -36.78 31.94
CA GLU A 944 -6.16 -36.65 30.49
C GLU A 944 -4.72 -36.62 29.95
N VAL A 945 -3.79 -35.96 30.66
CA VAL A 945 -2.35 -35.98 30.33
C VAL A 945 -1.79 -37.41 30.31
N MET A 946 -2.06 -38.19 31.35
CA MET A 946 -1.63 -39.59 31.43
C MET A 946 -2.18 -40.43 30.28
N PHE A 947 -3.47 -40.27 29.96
CA PHE A 947 -4.11 -40.97 28.84
C PHE A 947 -3.47 -40.57 27.50
N ILE A 948 -3.25 -39.27 27.28
CA ILE A 948 -2.63 -38.76 26.05
C ILE A 948 -1.22 -39.34 25.85
N CYS A 949 -0.42 -39.46 26.91
CA CYS A 949 0.91 -40.07 26.81
C CYS A 949 0.85 -41.55 26.38
N LYS A 950 -0.12 -42.32 26.90
CA LYS A 950 -0.37 -43.70 26.46
C LYS A 950 -0.81 -43.76 25.01
N LEU A 951 -1.78 -42.93 24.63
CA LEU A 951 -2.27 -42.83 23.24
C LEU A 951 -1.14 -42.47 22.28
N PHE A 952 -0.31 -41.49 22.65
CA PHE A 952 0.85 -41.07 21.87
C PHE A 952 1.84 -42.22 21.67
N ARG A 953 2.15 -43.00 22.73
CA ARG A 953 2.97 -44.22 22.61
C ARG A 953 2.40 -45.22 21.61
N GLN A 954 1.09 -45.50 21.70
CA GLN A 954 0.45 -46.45 20.77
C GLN A 954 0.45 -45.94 19.32
N ILE A 955 0.32 -44.62 19.12
CA ILE A 955 0.43 -44.01 17.79
C ILE A 955 1.85 -44.17 17.24
N LEU A 956 2.90 -43.89 18.04
CA LEU A 956 4.29 -44.07 17.63
C LEU A 956 4.59 -45.51 17.20
N ASP A 957 4.10 -46.50 17.96
CA ASP A 957 4.22 -47.91 17.63
C ASP A 957 3.53 -48.23 16.28
N LYS A 958 2.33 -47.71 16.06
CA LYS A 958 1.54 -47.96 14.85
C LYS A 958 2.10 -47.32 13.59
N ILE A 959 2.76 -46.16 13.71
CA ILE A 959 3.49 -45.55 12.60
C ILE A 959 4.91 -46.11 12.45
N CYS A 960 5.26 -47.16 13.21
CA CYS A 960 6.56 -47.84 13.18
C CYS A 960 7.74 -46.90 13.47
N TYR A 961 7.55 -45.90 14.36
CA TYR A 961 8.63 -44.97 14.72
C TYR A 961 9.78 -45.71 15.41
N LYS A 962 11.02 -45.35 15.02
CA LYS A 962 12.25 -45.84 15.64
C LYS A 962 13.10 -44.64 16.04
N PRO A 963 13.69 -44.60 17.24
CA PRO A 963 14.43 -43.43 17.74
C PRO A 963 15.56 -42.91 16.85
N TRP A 964 16.17 -43.79 16.05
CA TRP A 964 17.27 -43.46 15.14
C TRP A 964 16.82 -43.05 13.73
N GLN A 965 15.52 -42.84 13.50
CA GLN A 965 14.96 -42.44 12.20
C GLN A 965 14.12 -41.17 12.34
N PRO A 966 14.03 -40.34 11.28
CA PRO A 966 13.10 -39.22 11.24
C PRO A 966 11.66 -39.67 11.49
N LEU A 967 10.88 -38.82 12.16
CA LEU A 967 9.49 -39.11 12.46
C LEU A 967 8.71 -39.39 11.16
N PRO A 968 8.05 -40.56 11.01
CA PRO A 968 7.42 -40.96 9.75
C PRO A 968 6.26 -40.06 9.29
N ALA A 969 5.64 -39.34 10.22
CA ALA A 969 4.53 -38.42 9.99
C ALA A 969 4.60 -37.30 11.03
N SER A 970 4.18 -36.08 10.67
CA SER A 970 4.20 -34.95 11.62
C SER A 970 3.11 -35.09 12.69
N ILE A 971 3.47 -34.86 13.96
CA ILE A 971 2.56 -35.02 15.10
C ILE A 971 2.41 -33.70 15.85
N GLY A 972 1.16 -33.33 16.13
CA GLY A 972 0.78 -32.21 16.99
C GLY A 972 -0.04 -32.66 18.19
N ILE A 973 0.24 -32.12 19.37
CA ILE A 973 -0.61 -32.25 20.56
C ILE A 973 -1.08 -30.85 20.93
N ILE A 974 -2.38 -30.61 20.81
CA ILE A 974 -2.98 -29.30 21.02
C ILE A 974 -3.93 -29.29 22.20
N THR A 975 -4.02 -28.18 22.90
CA THR A 975 -4.95 -28.00 24.03
C THR A 975 -5.53 -26.60 24.07
N PHE A 976 -6.66 -26.39 24.74
CA PHE A 976 -7.20 -25.04 24.93
C PHE A 976 -6.47 -24.23 26.00
N TYR A 977 -5.72 -24.88 26.91
CA TYR A 977 -5.20 -24.25 28.13
C TYR A 977 -3.67 -24.25 28.21
N GLN A 978 -3.09 -23.11 28.57
CA GLN A 978 -1.63 -22.97 28.69
C GLN A 978 -1.05 -23.85 29.80
N GLU A 979 -1.75 -24.02 30.91
CA GLU A 979 -1.29 -24.89 32.01
C GLU A 979 -1.32 -26.36 31.60
N GLN A 980 -2.35 -26.81 30.88
CA GLN A 980 -2.36 -28.15 30.29
C GLN A 980 -1.20 -28.35 29.31
N LYS A 981 -0.84 -27.35 28.50
CA LYS A 981 0.33 -27.42 27.62
C LYS A 981 1.60 -27.70 28.43
N GLN A 982 1.81 -26.99 29.54
CA GLN A 982 2.98 -27.20 30.39
C GLN A 982 2.97 -28.58 31.04
N ALA A 983 1.81 -29.04 31.53
CA ALA A 983 1.67 -30.38 32.10
C ALA A 983 1.97 -31.49 31.07
N LEU A 984 1.48 -31.34 29.83
CA LEU A 984 1.79 -32.25 28.72
C LEU A 984 3.29 -32.28 28.41
N ILE A 985 3.93 -31.11 28.32
CA ILE A 985 5.38 -31.03 28.06
C ILE A 985 6.17 -31.71 29.18
N ALA A 986 5.82 -31.47 30.44
CA ALA A 986 6.48 -32.07 31.59
C ALA A 986 6.39 -33.60 31.56
N GLU A 987 5.18 -34.14 31.43
CA GLU A 987 4.95 -35.59 31.40
C GLU A 987 5.59 -36.27 30.19
N LEU A 988 5.50 -35.66 29.00
CA LEU A 988 6.13 -36.20 27.80
C LEU A 988 7.65 -36.20 27.90
N SER A 989 8.23 -35.19 28.54
CA SER A 989 9.69 -35.11 28.76
C SER A 989 10.19 -36.14 29.78
N GLU A 990 9.31 -36.60 30.68
CA GLU A 990 9.62 -37.68 31.62
C GLU A 990 9.55 -39.06 30.94
N GLN A 991 8.59 -39.27 30.04
CA GLN A 991 8.34 -40.59 29.43
C GLN A 991 9.05 -40.84 28.10
N PHE A 992 9.51 -39.80 27.40
CA PHE A 992 10.09 -39.88 26.06
C PHE A 992 11.42 -39.12 25.95
N SER A 993 12.20 -39.39 24.90
CA SER A 993 13.47 -38.68 24.68
C SER A 993 13.24 -37.19 24.39
N SER A 994 14.13 -36.33 24.90
CA SER A 994 14.08 -34.89 24.68
C SER A 994 14.09 -34.51 23.19
N GLU A 995 14.82 -35.27 22.37
CA GLU A 995 14.85 -35.10 20.92
C GLU A 995 13.46 -35.30 20.28
N LEU A 996 12.73 -36.35 20.66
CA LEU A 996 11.37 -36.59 20.14
C LEU A 996 10.41 -35.49 20.58
N VAL A 997 10.45 -35.10 21.85
CA VAL A 997 9.57 -34.04 22.40
C VAL A 997 9.82 -32.70 21.71
N ASN A 998 11.07 -32.41 21.33
CA ASN A 998 11.43 -31.20 20.58
C ASN A 998 10.98 -31.23 19.11
N ILE A 999 10.82 -32.42 18.51
CA ILE A 999 10.40 -32.58 17.11
C ILE A 999 8.86 -32.49 16.98
N ILE A 1000 8.11 -33.01 17.95
CA ILE A 1000 6.64 -32.91 17.94
C ILE A 1000 6.19 -31.50 18.32
N LYS A 1001 5.03 -31.08 17.80
CA LYS A 1001 4.50 -29.75 18.08
C LYS A 1001 3.51 -29.79 19.23
N ILE A 1002 3.81 -29.16 20.35
CA ILE A 1002 2.89 -29.07 21.51
C ILE A 1002 2.52 -27.62 21.74
N ASP A 1003 1.24 -27.27 21.56
CA ASP A 1003 0.80 -25.88 21.74
C ASP A 1003 -0.68 -25.72 22.13
N THR A 1004 -1.08 -24.48 22.38
CA THR A 1004 -2.48 -24.11 22.53
C THR A 1004 -3.18 -24.02 21.17
N VAL A 1005 -4.49 -24.24 21.12
CA VAL A 1005 -5.29 -24.12 19.88
C VAL A 1005 -5.12 -22.74 19.23
N ASP A 1006 -5.13 -21.68 20.03
CA ASP A 1006 -4.99 -20.30 19.55
C ASP A 1006 -3.59 -20.06 18.94
N ALA A 1007 -2.52 -20.62 19.54
CA ALA A 1007 -1.15 -20.51 19.02
C ALA A 1007 -0.85 -21.46 17.85
N PHE A 1008 -1.63 -22.54 17.70
CA PHE A 1008 -1.51 -23.51 16.61
C PHE A 1008 -2.26 -23.09 15.33
N GLN A 1009 -2.89 -21.92 15.33
CA GLN A 1009 -3.57 -21.38 14.16
C GLN A 1009 -2.59 -21.21 12.99
N GLY A 1010 -3.07 -21.52 11.78
CA GLY A 1010 -2.25 -21.55 10.56
C GLY A 1010 -1.37 -22.80 10.40
N GLN A 1011 -1.06 -23.52 11.48
CA GLN A 1011 -0.29 -24.76 11.42
C GLN A 1011 -1.16 -25.98 11.09
N GLU A 1012 -0.51 -27.05 10.64
CA GLU A 1012 -1.11 -28.37 10.39
C GLU A 1012 -0.10 -29.50 10.70
N CYS A 1013 -0.63 -30.67 11.03
CA CYS A 1013 0.12 -31.92 11.24
C CYS A 1013 -0.63 -33.09 10.60
N ASP A 1014 0.09 -34.15 10.26
CA ASP A 1014 -0.52 -35.39 9.77
C ASP A 1014 -1.38 -36.04 10.86
N ILE A 1015 -0.90 -36.00 12.10
CA ILE A 1015 -1.57 -36.53 13.28
C ILE A 1015 -1.76 -35.41 14.30
N VAL A 1016 -2.98 -35.27 14.84
CA VAL A 1016 -3.29 -34.33 15.92
C VAL A 1016 -4.02 -35.03 17.06
N ILE A 1017 -3.53 -34.83 18.29
CA ILE A 1017 -4.22 -35.19 19.52
C ILE A 1017 -4.70 -33.90 20.18
N LEU A 1018 -6.01 -33.75 20.37
CA LEU A 1018 -6.64 -32.60 21.00
C LEU A 1018 -7.01 -32.93 22.45
N SER A 1019 -6.46 -32.17 23.40
CA SER A 1019 -6.83 -32.19 24.81
C SER A 1019 -7.87 -31.12 25.15
N CYS A 1020 -9.04 -31.53 25.62
CA CYS A 1020 -10.16 -30.63 25.91
C CYS A 1020 -10.23 -30.17 27.38
N VAL A 1021 -9.57 -30.88 28.31
CA VAL A 1021 -9.33 -30.51 29.73
C VAL A 1021 -10.57 -30.54 30.62
N ARG A 1022 -11.67 -29.92 30.21
CA ARG A 1022 -12.81 -29.63 31.10
C ARG A 1022 -13.54 -30.90 31.55
N ALA A 1023 -13.63 -31.08 32.85
CA ALA A 1023 -14.16 -32.27 33.51
C ALA A 1023 -14.80 -31.89 34.87
N PRO A 1024 -15.36 -32.82 35.65
CA PRO A 1024 -15.74 -32.54 37.03
C PRO A 1024 -14.52 -32.11 37.84
N ASP A 1025 -14.69 -31.14 38.75
CA ASP A 1025 -13.65 -30.76 39.70
C ASP A 1025 -13.40 -31.88 40.74
N ASP A 1026 -12.40 -31.71 41.61
CA ASP A 1026 -12.06 -32.66 42.68
C ASP A 1026 -13.23 -32.97 43.64
N LYS A 1027 -14.29 -32.15 43.61
CA LYS A 1027 -15.54 -32.33 44.39
C LYS A 1027 -16.67 -32.94 43.55
N GLY A 1028 -16.39 -33.40 42.34
CA GLY A 1028 -17.36 -33.99 41.41
C GLY A 1028 -18.34 -32.99 40.79
N ARG A 1029 -18.08 -31.68 40.90
CA ARG A 1029 -18.98 -30.64 40.40
C ARG A 1029 -18.67 -30.31 38.94
N PHE A 1030 -19.71 -30.14 38.17
CA PHE A 1030 -19.61 -29.84 36.75
C PHE A 1030 -19.72 -28.33 36.49
N GLY A 1031 -18.62 -27.71 36.06
CA GLY A 1031 -18.60 -26.30 35.67
C GLY A 1031 -19.03 -26.03 34.23
N SER A 1032 -19.13 -24.75 33.88
CA SER A 1032 -19.20 -24.31 32.47
C SER A 1032 -17.87 -24.61 31.77
N ILE A 1033 -17.90 -25.12 30.52
CA ILE A 1033 -16.67 -25.33 29.72
C ILE A 1033 -16.00 -24.00 29.30
N GLY A 1034 -16.55 -22.86 29.69
CA GLY A 1034 -15.92 -21.55 29.55
C GLY A 1034 -15.72 -21.15 28.09
N PHE A 1035 -14.53 -20.63 27.77
CA PHE A 1035 -14.22 -20.11 26.45
C PHE A 1035 -14.09 -21.19 25.36
N VAL A 1036 -14.01 -22.48 25.75
CA VAL A 1036 -14.00 -23.64 24.84
C VAL A 1036 -15.35 -23.80 24.13
N ARG A 1037 -16.41 -23.12 24.60
CA ARG A 1037 -17.70 -23.02 23.90
C ARG A 1037 -17.62 -22.32 22.54
N SER A 1038 -16.55 -21.56 22.26
CA SER A 1038 -16.39 -20.84 21.00
C SER A 1038 -16.39 -21.79 19.80
N GLN A 1039 -17.31 -21.55 18.87
CA GLN A 1039 -17.40 -22.26 17.60
C GLN A 1039 -16.10 -22.15 16.80
N GLN A 1040 -15.53 -20.95 16.73
CA GLN A 1040 -14.30 -20.68 15.99
C GLN A 1040 -13.11 -21.48 16.52
N ARG A 1041 -12.95 -21.55 17.85
CA ARG A 1041 -11.90 -22.37 18.48
C ARG A 1041 -12.05 -23.85 18.20
N MET A 1042 -13.28 -24.35 18.28
CA MET A 1042 -13.58 -25.74 17.93
C MET A 1042 -13.25 -26.03 16.46
N ASN A 1043 -13.66 -25.14 15.55
CA ASN A 1043 -13.35 -25.28 14.13
C ASN A 1043 -11.84 -25.27 13.86
N VAL A 1044 -11.08 -24.36 14.48
CA VAL A 1044 -9.61 -24.36 14.37
C VAL A 1044 -9.04 -25.69 14.86
N ALA A 1045 -9.41 -26.13 16.06
CA ALA A 1045 -8.89 -27.36 16.67
C ALA A 1045 -9.14 -28.61 15.81
N LEU A 1046 -10.37 -28.77 15.29
CA LEU A 1046 -10.76 -29.93 14.50
C LEU A 1046 -10.14 -29.97 13.10
N THR A 1047 -9.58 -28.85 12.62
CA THR A 1047 -9.09 -28.71 11.23
C THR A 1047 -7.57 -28.62 11.12
N ARG A 1048 -6.85 -28.97 12.20
CA ARG A 1048 -5.37 -29.02 12.23
C ARG A 1048 -4.78 -30.33 11.70
N ALA A 1049 -5.57 -31.42 11.73
CA ALA A 1049 -5.09 -32.75 11.38
C ALA A 1049 -5.32 -33.07 9.90
N ARG A 1050 -4.34 -33.67 9.23
CA ARG A 1050 -4.48 -34.13 7.84
C ARG A 1050 -5.01 -35.56 7.77
N CYS A 1051 -4.40 -36.48 8.52
CA CYS A 1051 -4.63 -37.92 8.39
C CYS A 1051 -5.33 -38.53 9.61
N LEU A 1052 -4.96 -38.12 10.83
CA LEU A 1052 -5.51 -38.68 12.07
C LEU A 1052 -5.83 -37.56 13.07
N LEU A 1053 -7.09 -37.50 13.52
CA LEU A 1053 -7.52 -36.64 14.62
C LEU A 1053 -8.05 -37.47 15.79
N CYS A 1054 -7.41 -37.34 16.95
CA CYS A 1054 -7.88 -37.91 18.21
C CYS A 1054 -8.33 -36.79 19.15
N VAL A 1055 -9.58 -36.82 19.60
CA VAL A 1055 -10.12 -35.84 20.56
C VAL A 1055 -10.30 -36.49 21.93
N CYS A 1056 -9.58 -36.02 22.92
CA CYS A 1056 -9.69 -36.46 24.31
C CYS A 1056 -10.58 -35.48 25.08
N LEU A 1057 -11.66 -35.96 25.71
CA LEU A 1057 -12.61 -35.14 26.45
C LEU A 1057 -13.36 -35.95 27.51
N HIS A 1058 -14.17 -35.26 28.32
CA HIS A 1058 -15.18 -35.88 29.20
C HIS A 1058 -16.60 -35.59 28.67
N SER A 1059 -17.28 -36.62 28.15
CA SER A 1059 -18.52 -36.51 27.38
C SER A 1059 -19.65 -35.80 28.14
N ARG A 1060 -19.84 -36.13 29.43
CA ARG A 1060 -20.89 -35.52 30.26
C ARG A 1060 -20.70 -34.02 30.48
N THR A 1061 -19.45 -33.56 30.55
CA THR A 1061 -19.13 -32.13 30.68
C THR A 1061 -19.39 -31.40 29.37
N PHE A 1062 -18.93 -31.97 28.25
CA PHE A 1062 -19.03 -31.33 26.93
C PHE A 1062 -20.43 -31.42 26.31
N SER A 1063 -21.23 -32.42 26.66
CA SER A 1063 -22.64 -32.55 26.21
C SER A 1063 -23.54 -31.39 26.65
N ARG A 1064 -23.08 -30.57 27.61
CA ARG A 1064 -23.79 -29.37 28.07
C ARG A 1064 -23.65 -28.17 27.12
N ALA A 1065 -22.72 -28.24 26.16
CA ALA A 1065 -22.57 -27.23 25.12
C ALA A 1065 -23.17 -27.75 23.80
N PRO A 1066 -24.09 -27.03 23.14
CA PRO A 1066 -24.85 -27.55 22.00
C PRO A 1066 -24.00 -28.11 20.85
N ILE A 1067 -22.98 -27.37 20.42
CA ILE A 1067 -22.13 -27.75 19.28
C ILE A 1067 -21.26 -28.98 19.63
N TRP A 1068 -20.71 -29.02 20.84
CA TRP A 1068 -19.95 -30.19 21.32
C TRP A 1068 -20.83 -31.43 21.48
N LYS A 1069 -22.07 -31.27 21.96
CA LYS A 1069 -23.06 -32.35 22.00
C LYS A 1069 -23.34 -32.90 20.60
N GLN A 1070 -23.49 -32.03 19.60
CA GLN A 1070 -23.67 -32.45 18.20
C GLN A 1070 -22.48 -33.25 17.68
N MET A 1071 -21.24 -32.88 18.06
CA MET A 1071 -20.04 -33.65 17.70
C MET A 1071 -20.02 -35.05 18.34
N LEU A 1072 -20.41 -35.16 19.61
CA LEU A 1072 -20.49 -36.46 20.30
C LEU A 1072 -21.53 -37.38 19.65
N LEU A 1073 -22.72 -36.85 19.33
CA LEU A 1073 -23.76 -37.61 18.62
C LEU A 1073 -23.33 -38.02 17.21
N ASP A 1074 -22.63 -37.14 16.48
CA ASP A 1074 -22.09 -37.45 15.15
C ASP A 1074 -21.02 -38.55 15.22
N ALA A 1075 -20.12 -38.50 16.21
CA ALA A 1075 -19.12 -39.54 16.40
C ALA A 1075 -19.73 -40.88 16.84
N GLU A 1076 -20.74 -40.87 17.70
CA GLU A 1076 -21.49 -42.07 18.09
C GLU A 1076 -22.17 -42.72 16.86
N GLN A 1077 -22.85 -41.92 16.02
CA GLN A 1077 -23.46 -42.40 14.78
C GLN A 1077 -22.46 -43.00 13.80
N ARG A 1078 -21.20 -42.53 13.81
CA ARG A 1078 -20.12 -43.03 12.97
C ARG A 1078 -19.26 -44.13 13.62
N ASN A 1079 -19.65 -44.63 14.80
CA ASN A 1079 -18.88 -45.59 15.61
C ASN A 1079 -17.43 -45.13 15.88
N ARG A 1080 -17.25 -43.82 16.15
CA ARG A 1080 -15.96 -43.17 16.42
C ARG A 1080 -15.81 -42.67 17.86
N LEU A 1081 -16.81 -42.85 18.72
CA LEU A 1081 -16.78 -42.49 20.13
C LEU A 1081 -16.44 -43.71 20.99
N PHE A 1082 -15.37 -43.61 21.79
CA PHE A 1082 -14.88 -44.69 22.65
C PHE A 1082 -14.79 -44.23 24.10
N SER A 1083 -15.54 -44.87 24.99
CA SER A 1083 -15.46 -44.63 26.42
C SER A 1083 -14.31 -45.43 27.04
N VAL A 1084 -13.41 -44.74 27.74
CA VAL A 1084 -12.16 -45.29 28.29
C VAL A 1084 -11.90 -44.75 29.68
N SER A 1085 -11.10 -45.47 30.47
CA SER A 1085 -10.44 -44.92 31.68
C SER A 1085 -9.00 -44.56 31.35
N SER A 1086 -8.45 -43.55 32.01
CA SER A 1086 -7.02 -43.22 31.95
C SER A 1086 -6.10 -44.40 32.27
N LYS A 1087 -6.59 -45.37 33.05
CA LYS A 1087 -5.89 -46.60 33.44
C LYS A 1087 -6.07 -47.76 32.47
N ILE A 1088 -6.64 -47.52 31.28
CA ILE A 1088 -6.78 -48.55 30.23
C ILE A 1088 -5.44 -49.26 29.96
N GLN A 1089 -5.52 -50.57 29.72
CA GLN A 1089 -4.38 -51.40 29.33
C GLN A 1089 -3.94 -51.09 27.90
N ASP A 1090 -2.63 -51.08 27.66
CA ASP A 1090 -2.04 -50.75 26.36
C ASP A 1090 -2.54 -51.67 25.23
N SER A 1091 -2.74 -52.96 25.50
CA SER A 1091 -3.27 -53.92 24.53
C SER A 1091 -4.69 -53.57 24.05
N ALA A 1092 -5.55 -53.14 24.97
CA ALA A 1092 -6.92 -52.72 24.67
C ALA A 1092 -6.91 -51.43 23.84
N LEU A 1093 -6.11 -50.43 24.24
CA LEU A 1093 -5.98 -49.18 23.48
C LEU A 1093 -5.41 -49.41 22.07
N LYS A 1094 -4.43 -50.31 21.93
CA LYS A 1094 -3.84 -50.69 20.64
C LYS A 1094 -4.85 -51.35 19.70
N SER A 1095 -5.78 -52.14 20.24
CA SER A 1095 -6.86 -52.77 19.47
C SER A 1095 -7.89 -51.77 18.95
N MET A 1096 -8.16 -50.70 19.71
CA MET A 1096 -9.10 -49.64 19.31
C MET A 1096 -8.59 -48.78 18.15
N LEU A 1097 -7.26 -48.72 17.94
CA LEU A 1097 -6.62 -47.97 16.86
C LEU A 1097 -6.53 -48.76 15.53
N VAL A 1098 -7.08 -49.97 15.49
CA VAL A 1098 -7.30 -50.77 14.26
C VAL A 1098 -8.71 -50.50 13.80
#